data_AF-A0A0D9VQW8-F1
#
_entry.id   AF-A0A0D9VQW8-F1
#
_cell.length_a   1.000
_cell.length_b   1.000
_cell.length_c   1.000
_cell.angle_alpha   90.00
_cell.angle_beta   90.00
_cell.angle_gamma   90.00
#
_symmetry.space_group_name_H-M   'P 1'
#
loop_
_entity.id
_entity.type
_entity.pdbx_description
1 polymer ?
#
loop_
_entity_poly.entity_id
_entity_poly.type
_entity_poly.pdbx_seq_one_letter_code
_entity_poly.pdbx_strand_id
1 'polypeptide(L)'
;MATAIPGAARKRRRSQSPAPAGEGQSEPELSKPRLGGGGGGGTGNGWENLDLVLSLQGKELSLERKIELAFNFLTTQTNRPNHDHRADTVQILRVVSFIGNWVQSILISPENSKKTSESSDPVLDYRCWAILRVCIEKKPSISISPNLLKSLGHVARNGLSRVANGASYDDKESFDLFEQVLGCMSSVFSINTRTFFNAGVDLWASCAIEVISLAQKVSPNDRSGCTVLWNLGNCLFEQFSSFLRFYANPKNIFRTFVDRILDPLLELLVLLNSQVNSLKHKQDGSMLKVVEEILSNGLFHPQHVNGYFGLKNLNKSSASKDVIGSYHRHLFERFKAIKAENKSVMLAGFGYLLQLFVRRSVNQRASLAPRGTSMQKSSDGSEEPHHHRESLFEVFMQFMEPLILECKSFSEKDFANLGITKLVEVHCMLKSVNKVLATVIEEKIYVPTEDTLEGSYFEFLQDIYRVLVSMAEKMYEFWVSAAHLEDTSIKKMIPLLFAEIVDAVGHFLEIEYKVLGRDLVKLWLMIFALSATNASSKDIKPCFLLDSKISGLSSQVICTFSELRQVSFSIFTLCDAVRTFKAAVGAGVLASSFSVSLLSSDKCLESLATLLSSNPLRDAIRTSINSMPEGQSSRCIEELTLDLTGTLKWMILDVDLEAQGESSLVARDSVFGQRAELLGRHLSEIYTNVLESITVTTSNSSLVAKSVERLVDAIRPNLCHLVRNESNSSNEFVFSVIGKHISNKRGSNGQKIPSLSWLYFFFFRIYMSCRSLYLQSIGLMPPDLAIEATELMGNSFIVCCGKEWINSANILTEGYFAWIDPNSISLFDVIEKFTQSISRNCSGFTLLVFILHMAALQRLNDLNRQINAFDFLLEDNTNQFDKENSGDTELLKESSCLEATRLTSFMMSYVRLLSSGQVDSFQCYDINAFWNLSLCSLDEFSFPVATWQLLCENIDIWSPHASKKHLKNFFSNLIKFSFLQKRSWKDVENSGSQSSCREITLHNVSVDLLCDTIIYDRKTPAICNAMPSL
;
A
#
# COMPACT_ATOMS: atom_id res chain seq x y z
N MET A 1 13.27 74.99 1.42
CA MET A 1 12.80 74.84 2.81
C MET A 1 11.82 73.68 2.86
N ALA A 2 12.23 72.58 3.50
CA ALA A 2 11.36 71.58 4.13
C ALA A 2 10.39 72.29 5.09
N THR A 3 9.18 71.85 5.46
CA THR A 3 8.55 70.54 5.78
C THR A 3 7.05 70.92 6.03
N ALA A 4 5.99 70.10 6.01
CA ALA A 4 5.65 68.88 6.75
C ALA A 4 4.20 68.46 6.37
N ILE A 5 3.88 67.20 6.66
CA ILE A 5 2.55 66.55 6.58
C ILE A 5 1.92 66.51 8.02
N PRO A 6 0.84 65.74 8.33
CA PRO A 6 -0.62 65.92 8.16
C PRO A 6 -1.39 66.07 9.50
N GLY A 7 -2.74 66.20 9.43
CA GLY A 7 -3.63 65.79 10.53
C GLY A 7 -5.12 66.06 10.27
N ALA A 8 -5.97 65.04 10.46
CA ALA A 8 -7.37 64.98 10.02
C ALA A 8 -8.43 65.37 11.09
N ALA A 9 -9.66 65.60 10.59
CA ALA A 9 -10.99 65.29 11.18
C ALA A 9 -11.93 66.44 11.66
N ARG A 10 -12.95 66.70 10.82
CA ARG A 10 -14.43 66.74 11.06
C ARG A 10 -15.08 67.66 12.14
N LYS A 11 -15.96 68.59 11.69
CA LYS A 11 -17.45 68.67 11.87
C LYS A 11 -17.95 70.13 11.65
N ARG A 12 -18.74 70.41 10.61
CA ARG A 12 -20.23 70.50 10.53
C ARG A 12 -20.88 71.76 11.15
N ARG A 13 -21.68 72.49 10.35
CA ARG A 13 -22.93 73.14 10.81
C ARG A 13 -24.01 73.12 9.70
N ARG A 14 -25.23 72.74 10.13
CA ARG A 14 -26.55 72.73 9.44
C ARG A 14 -27.07 74.17 9.27
N SER A 15 -28.11 74.52 8.50
CA SER A 15 -29.53 74.08 8.46
C SER A 15 -30.25 74.94 7.37
N GLN A 16 -31.37 74.60 6.71
CA GLN A 16 -32.71 74.21 7.18
C GLN A 16 -33.53 73.53 6.04
N SER A 17 -34.51 72.71 6.42
CA SER A 17 -35.59 72.06 5.62
C SER A 17 -36.93 72.84 5.82
N PRO A 18 -38.16 72.45 5.35
CA PRO A 18 -38.66 71.26 4.61
C PRO A 18 -39.81 71.49 3.55
N ALA A 19 -40.46 70.39 3.14
CA ALA A 19 -41.37 70.05 1.99
C ALA A 19 -42.91 70.22 2.29
N PRO A 20 -43.94 69.64 1.57
CA PRO A 20 -44.05 68.63 0.48
C PRO A 20 -45.03 69.05 -0.68
N ALA A 21 -45.45 68.30 -1.71
CA ALA A 21 -45.72 66.87 -1.96
C ALA A 21 -45.90 66.61 -3.49
N GLY A 22 -45.91 65.33 -3.90
CA GLY A 22 -46.57 64.88 -5.14
C GLY A 22 -45.76 63.90 -6.00
N GLU A 23 -46.25 62.66 -6.10
CA GLU A 23 -45.74 61.55 -6.91
C GLU A 23 -45.82 61.79 -8.42
N GLY A 24 -44.96 61.11 -9.20
CA GLY A 24 -45.14 60.94 -10.64
C GLY A 24 -43.88 60.53 -11.40
N GLN A 25 -43.89 59.30 -11.93
CA GLN A 25 -42.91 58.76 -12.87
C GLN A 25 -42.89 59.54 -14.20
N SER A 26 -41.71 59.77 -14.78
CA SER A 26 -41.52 59.89 -16.23
C SER A 26 -40.03 59.93 -16.59
N GLU A 27 -39.63 59.04 -17.50
CA GLU A 27 -38.35 59.04 -18.24
C GLU A 27 -38.08 60.38 -18.94
N PRO A 28 -36.82 60.73 -19.24
CA PRO A 28 -36.51 61.63 -20.34
C PRO A 28 -35.97 60.86 -21.55
N GLU A 29 -36.66 61.10 -22.66
CA GLU A 29 -36.37 60.70 -24.04
C GLU A 29 -34.96 61.11 -24.50
N LEU A 30 -34.27 60.20 -25.21
CA LEU A 30 -33.15 60.56 -26.08
C LEU A 30 -33.64 60.68 -27.54
N SER A 31 -33.37 61.83 -28.11
CA SER A 31 -33.77 62.28 -29.43
C SER A 31 -33.15 61.46 -30.57
N LYS A 32 -34.02 60.93 -31.43
CA LYS A 32 -33.66 60.51 -32.80
C LYS A 32 -33.44 61.75 -33.69
N PRO A 33 -32.42 61.80 -34.55
CA PRO A 33 -32.48 62.64 -35.73
C PRO A 33 -33.36 61.95 -36.79
N ARG A 34 -34.42 62.66 -37.20
CA ARG A 34 -35.21 62.36 -38.38
C ARG A 34 -34.45 62.81 -39.63
N LEU A 35 -34.29 61.92 -40.60
CA LEU A 35 -34.35 62.26 -42.02
C LEU A 35 -35.63 61.63 -42.55
N GLY A 36 -36.69 62.43 -42.69
CA GLY A 36 -37.90 62.07 -43.42
C GLY A 36 -37.63 62.07 -44.92
N GLY A 37 -38.46 61.50 -45.79
CA GLY A 37 -39.78 60.91 -45.64
C GLY A 37 -40.40 60.88 -47.04
N GLY A 38 -41.30 59.93 -47.31
CA GLY A 38 -42.06 59.88 -48.56
C GLY A 38 -42.47 58.46 -48.90
N GLY A 39 -43.74 58.13 -48.69
CA GLY A 39 -44.24 56.77 -48.70
C GLY A 39 -44.63 56.22 -50.07
N GLY A 40 -44.78 54.89 -50.10
CA GLY A 40 -45.71 54.19 -50.97
C GLY A 40 -45.07 53.40 -52.11
N GLY A 41 -45.17 52.07 -52.03
CA GLY A 41 -45.01 51.16 -53.17
C GLY A 41 -43.69 50.39 -53.19
N GLY A 42 -43.77 49.07 -53.05
CA GLY A 42 -42.63 48.20 -52.83
C GLY A 42 -41.66 48.07 -54.00
N THR A 43 -40.37 48.22 -53.70
CA THR A 43 -39.25 47.46 -54.27
C THR A 43 -38.22 47.33 -53.15
N GLY A 44 -37.90 46.09 -52.76
CA GLY A 44 -37.02 45.81 -51.62
C GLY A 44 -35.63 46.42 -51.79
N ASN A 45 -35.08 46.97 -50.69
CA ASN A 45 -33.70 47.43 -50.60
C ASN A 45 -32.71 46.28 -50.90
N GLY A 46 -32.26 46.16 -52.16
CA GLY A 46 -31.16 45.27 -52.55
C GLY A 46 -29.76 45.79 -52.19
N TRP A 47 -29.68 46.89 -51.43
CA TRP A 47 -28.46 47.64 -51.12
C TRP A 47 -27.96 47.43 -49.67
N GLU A 48 -28.74 46.79 -48.80
CA GLU A 48 -28.40 46.56 -47.37
C GLU A 48 -27.03 45.87 -47.21
N ASN A 49 -26.72 44.93 -48.10
CA ASN A 49 -25.46 44.19 -48.15
C ASN A 49 -24.25 45.07 -48.53
N LEU A 50 -24.45 46.07 -49.40
CA LEU A 50 -23.39 46.98 -49.86
C LEU A 50 -23.14 48.09 -48.82
N ASP A 51 -24.22 48.63 -48.23
CA ASP A 51 -24.15 49.68 -47.21
C ASP A 51 -23.40 49.19 -45.97
N LEU A 52 -23.59 47.93 -45.57
CA LEU A 52 -22.83 47.33 -44.47
C LEU A 52 -21.34 47.23 -44.81
N VAL A 53 -20.98 46.75 -46.00
CA VAL A 53 -19.56 46.62 -46.42
C VAL A 53 -18.89 48.00 -46.43
N LEU A 54 -19.55 49.02 -46.98
CA LEU A 54 -19.03 50.39 -47.00
C LEU A 54 -18.89 50.98 -45.58
N SER A 55 -19.86 50.71 -44.70
CA SER A 55 -19.82 51.15 -43.30
C SER A 55 -18.66 50.52 -42.51
N LEU A 56 -18.35 49.25 -42.77
CA LEU A 56 -17.22 48.55 -42.15
C LEU A 56 -15.85 49.02 -42.68
N GLN A 57 -15.79 49.46 -43.95
CA GLN A 57 -14.57 50.02 -44.57
C GLN A 57 -14.33 51.50 -44.22
N GLY A 58 -15.39 52.28 -43.98
CA GLY A 58 -15.31 53.71 -43.68
C GLY A 58 -14.60 54.01 -42.37
N LYS A 59 -13.88 55.14 -42.28
CA LYS A 59 -13.21 55.59 -41.04
C LYS A 59 -14.12 56.35 -40.07
N GLU A 60 -15.37 56.59 -40.45
CA GLU A 60 -16.30 57.49 -39.74
C GLU A 60 -16.94 56.86 -38.50
N LEU A 61 -17.04 55.52 -38.46
CA LEU A 61 -17.62 54.78 -37.33
C LEU A 61 -16.51 54.24 -36.42
N SER A 62 -16.72 54.34 -35.10
CA SER A 62 -15.88 53.69 -34.09
C SER A 62 -15.88 52.17 -34.28
N LEU A 63 -14.81 51.51 -33.83
CA LEU A 63 -14.68 50.05 -33.95
C LEU A 63 -15.84 49.32 -33.26
N GLU A 64 -16.23 49.78 -32.07
CA GLU A 64 -17.36 49.22 -31.31
C GLU A 64 -18.68 49.32 -32.07
N ARG A 65 -18.96 50.46 -32.71
CA ARG A 65 -20.20 50.63 -33.50
C ARG A 65 -20.20 49.76 -34.75
N LYS A 66 -19.03 49.51 -35.36
CA LYS A 66 -18.88 48.58 -36.47
C LYS A 66 -19.14 47.13 -36.06
N ILE A 67 -18.63 46.71 -34.90
CA ILE A 67 -18.87 45.37 -34.34
C ILE A 67 -20.36 45.18 -34.08
N GLU A 68 -21.04 46.17 -33.48
CA GLU A 68 -22.48 46.11 -33.20
C GLU A 68 -23.31 46.02 -34.49
N LEU A 69 -22.99 46.82 -35.52
CA LEU A 69 -23.65 46.77 -36.82
C LEU A 69 -23.50 45.40 -37.51
N ALA A 70 -22.29 44.82 -37.49
CA ALA A 70 -22.03 43.50 -38.06
C ALA A 70 -22.75 42.38 -37.28
N PHE A 71 -22.75 42.46 -35.95
CA PHE A 71 -23.41 41.49 -35.08
C PHE A 71 -24.94 41.49 -35.29
N ASN A 72 -25.56 42.67 -35.30
CA ASN A 72 -27.01 42.83 -35.52
C ASN A 72 -27.44 42.38 -36.91
N PHE A 73 -26.63 42.66 -37.93
CA PHE A 73 -26.89 42.19 -39.29
C PHE A 73 -26.88 40.65 -39.38
N LEU A 74 -25.88 40.01 -38.77
CA LEU A 74 -25.77 38.54 -38.85
C LEU A 74 -26.82 37.81 -38.02
N THR A 75 -27.18 38.35 -36.84
CA THR A 75 -28.22 37.78 -35.95
C THR A 75 -29.63 37.91 -36.53
N THR A 76 -29.96 39.04 -37.16
CA THR A 76 -31.24 39.19 -37.87
C THR A 76 -31.35 38.27 -39.08
N GLN A 77 -30.21 37.94 -39.69
CA GLN A 77 -30.17 37.08 -40.86
C GLN A 77 -30.15 35.57 -40.55
N THR A 78 -29.67 35.13 -39.38
CA THR A 78 -29.83 33.73 -38.93
C THR A 78 -31.29 33.37 -38.62
N ASN A 79 -32.14 34.36 -38.29
CA ASN A 79 -33.55 34.15 -37.99
C ASN A 79 -34.49 34.24 -39.22
N ARG A 80 -33.95 34.38 -40.43
CA ARG A 80 -34.75 34.50 -41.67
C ARG A 80 -34.91 33.13 -42.35
N PRO A 81 -36.13 32.69 -42.72
CA PRO A 81 -36.35 31.41 -43.40
C PRO A 81 -35.72 31.42 -44.82
N ASN A 82 -35.13 30.28 -45.22
CA ASN A 82 -34.32 30.08 -46.43
C ASN A 82 -35.03 30.29 -47.80
N HIS A 83 -36.23 30.88 -47.85
CA HIS A 83 -37.08 30.89 -49.05
C HIS A 83 -37.30 32.24 -49.75
N ASP A 84 -36.70 33.34 -49.31
CA ASP A 84 -36.81 34.62 -50.04
C ASP A 84 -35.63 34.84 -51.00
N HIS A 85 -35.84 34.53 -52.28
CA HIS A 85 -34.98 34.97 -53.38
C HIS A 85 -35.13 36.49 -53.59
N ARG A 86 -34.52 37.31 -52.72
CA ARG A 86 -34.25 38.72 -53.02
C ARG A 86 -32.99 38.83 -53.88
N ALA A 87 -33.07 39.59 -54.96
CA ALA A 87 -31.93 39.94 -55.80
C ALA A 87 -31.09 41.04 -55.11
N ASP A 88 -30.27 40.64 -54.14
CA ASP A 88 -29.31 41.55 -53.51
C ASP A 88 -28.15 41.84 -54.45
N THR A 89 -27.74 43.11 -54.54
CA THR A 89 -26.65 43.60 -55.44
C THR A 89 -25.30 42.96 -55.11
N VAL A 90 -25.10 42.56 -53.85
CA VAL A 90 -23.98 41.75 -53.39
C VAL A 90 -24.54 40.46 -52.81
N GLN A 91 -24.12 39.32 -53.36
CA GLN A 91 -24.52 38.01 -52.84
C GLN A 91 -24.17 37.89 -51.35
N ILE A 92 -25.08 37.35 -50.55
CA ILE A 92 -24.88 37.28 -49.11
C ILE A 92 -23.62 36.50 -48.71
N LEU A 93 -23.28 35.45 -49.45
CA LEU A 93 -22.05 34.67 -49.25
C LEU A 93 -20.76 35.49 -49.49
N ARG A 94 -20.80 36.56 -50.30
CA ARG A 94 -19.68 37.49 -50.47
C ARG A 94 -19.57 38.44 -49.29
N VAL A 95 -20.69 38.95 -48.78
CA VAL A 95 -20.72 39.80 -47.57
C VAL A 95 -20.24 39.01 -46.34
N VAL A 96 -20.73 37.79 -46.15
CA VAL A 96 -20.28 36.90 -45.07
C VAL A 96 -18.78 36.62 -45.14
N SER A 97 -18.23 36.44 -46.35
CA SER A 97 -16.77 36.29 -46.55
C SER A 97 -15.99 37.55 -46.18
N PHE A 98 -16.52 38.72 -46.55
CA PHE A 98 -15.92 40.01 -46.23
C PHE A 98 -15.92 40.26 -44.72
N ILE A 99 -17.07 40.06 -44.06
CA ILE A 99 -17.21 40.22 -42.60
C ILE A 99 -16.30 39.23 -41.87
N GLY A 100 -16.25 37.97 -42.31
CA GLY A 100 -15.36 36.94 -41.74
C GLY A 100 -13.86 37.29 -41.85
N ASN A 101 -13.42 37.89 -42.96
CA ASN A 101 -12.03 38.34 -43.10
C ASN A 101 -11.76 39.62 -42.28
N TRP A 102 -12.73 40.53 -42.25
CA TRP A 102 -12.65 41.77 -41.50
C TRP A 102 -12.56 41.51 -39.99
N VAL A 103 -13.44 40.68 -39.42
CA VAL A 103 -13.43 40.36 -37.98
C VAL A 103 -12.14 39.64 -37.57
N GLN A 104 -11.63 38.74 -38.42
CA GLN A 104 -10.32 38.11 -38.19
C GLN A 104 -9.19 39.15 -38.16
N SER A 105 -9.18 40.12 -39.06
CA SER A 105 -8.15 41.16 -39.09
C SER A 105 -8.10 42.00 -37.81
N ILE A 106 -9.27 42.23 -37.20
CA ILE A 106 -9.40 42.94 -35.93
C ILE A 106 -8.92 42.07 -34.76
N LEU A 107 -9.35 40.80 -34.72
CA LEU A 107 -8.93 39.84 -33.70
C LEU A 107 -7.40 39.63 -33.70
N ILE A 108 -6.73 39.77 -34.85
CA ILE A 108 -5.30 39.52 -35.04
C ILE A 108 -4.42 40.75 -34.77
N SER A 109 -4.97 41.97 -34.70
CA SER A 109 -4.20 43.22 -34.58
C SER A 109 -4.36 43.92 -33.21
N PRO A 110 -3.97 43.29 -32.08
CA PRO A 110 -4.10 43.94 -30.77
C PRO A 110 -3.02 45.02 -30.53
N GLU A 111 -1.93 45.07 -31.31
CA GLU A 111 -0.76 45.91 -31.00
C GLU A 111 -0.84 47.35 -31.53
N ASN A 112 -1.75 47.68 -32.45
CA ASN A 112 -1.87 49.04 -32.99
C ASN A 112 -2.74 49.98 -32.14
N SER A 113 -3.47 49.47 -31.14
CA SER A 113 -4.37 50.29 -30.29
C SER A 113 -3.62 51.13 -29.25
N LYS A 114 -2.33 50.91 -28.99
CA LYS A 114 -1.54 51.79 -28.10
C LYS A 114 -1.40 53.24 -28.62
N LYS A 115 -1.77 53.51 -29.87
CA LYS A 115 -1.74 54.86 -30.47
C LYS A 115 -3.11 55.57 -30.52
N THR A 116 -4.19 54.89 -30.18
CA THR A 116 -5.55 55.45 -30.23
C THR A 116 -6.26 55.16 -28.92
N SER A 117 -6.79 56.20 -28.28
CA SER A 117 -7.51 56.18 -27.00
C SER A 117 -8.87 55.47 -27.05
N GLU A 118 -8.93 54.26 -27.62
CA GLU A 118 -10.14 53.42 -27.64
C GLU A 118 -10.08 52.40 -26.49
N SER A 119 -11.15 52.33 -25.70
CA SER A 119 -11.20 51.67 -24.40
C SER A 119 -11.55 50.17 -24.43
N SER A 120 -11.73 49.55 -25.61
CA SER A 120 -12.18 48.15 -25.73
C SER A 120 -11.20 47.29 -26.54
N ASP A 121 -10.73 46.20 -25.93
CA ASP A 121 -9.93 45.18 -26.62
C ASP A 121 -10.88 44.27 -27.43
N PRO A 122 -10.82 44.29 -28.77
CA PRO A 122 -11.75 43.54 -29.59
C PRO A 122 -11.58 42.02 -29.49
N VAL A 123 -10.45 41.53 -28.97
CA VAL A 123 -10.25 40.09 -28.69
C VAL A 123 -11.11 39.63 -27.50
N LEU A 124 -11.43 40.56 -26.59
CA LEU A 124 -12.21 40.31 -25.39
C LEU A 124 -13.70 40.63 -25.55
N ASP A 125 -14.12 41.07 -26.73
CA ASP A 125 -15.53 41.27 -27.08
C ASP A 125 -16.15 39.97 -27.62
N TYR A 126 -17.12 39.40 -26.90
CA TYR A 126 -17.77 38.15 -27.28
C TYR A 126 -18.46 38.23 -28.65
N ARG A 127 -18.91 39.43 -29.05
CA ARG A 127 -19.61 39.68 -30.32
C ARG A 127 -18.69 39.39 -31.51
N CYS A 128 -17.39 39.68 -31.39
CA CYS A 128 -16.41 39.38 -32.44
C CYS A 128 -16.32 37.87 -32.71
N TRP A 129 -16.27 37.05 -31.66
CA TRP A 129 -16.20 35.60 -31.78
C TRP A 129 -17.52 34.99 -32.28
N ALA A 130 -18.66 35.56 -31.88
CA ALA A 130 -19.98 35.18 -32.39
C ALA A 130 -20.14 35.53 -33.89
N ILE A 131 -19.71 36.73 -34.32
CA ILE A 131 -19.67 37.12 -35.74
C ILE A 131 -18.85 36.11 -36.54
N LEU A 132 -17.64 35.78 -36.06
CA LEU A 132 -16.75 34.85 -36.72
C LEU A 132 -17.39 33.46 -36.84
N ARG A 133 -17.99 32.95 -35.75
CA ARG A 133 -18.69 31.67 -35.72
C ARG A 133 -19.79 31.60 -36.77
N VAL A 134 -20.70 32.58 -36.81
CA VAL A 134 -21.81 32.62 -37.77
C VAL A 134 -21.28 32.70 -39.21
N CYS A 135 -20.19 33.43 -39.45
CA CYS A 135 -19.60 33.50 -40.77
C CYS A 135 -19.05 32.15 -41.25
N ILE A 136 -18.40 31.41 -40.35
CA ILE A 136 -17.87 30.06 -40.61
C ILE A 136 -19.00 29.05 -40.86
N GLU A 137 -20.04 29.07 -40.02
CA GLU A 137 -21.20 28.17 -40.16
C GLU A 137 -21.95 28.42 -41.48
N LYS A 138 -22.12 29.70 -41.89
CA LYS A 138 -22.78 30.04 -43.16
C LYS A 138 -21.91 29.82 -44.40
N LYS A 139 -20.59 29.96 -44.27
CA LYS A 139 -19.64 29.75 -45.37
C LYS A 139 -18.40 28.99 -44.87
N PRO A 140 -18.45 27.65 -44.90
CA PRO A 140 -17.35 26.78 -44.46
C PRO A 140 -16.03 27.01 -45.20
N SER A 141 -16.05 27.65 -46.38
CA SER A 141 -14.87 27.93 -47.20
C SER A 141 -14.07 29.17 -46.79
N ILE A 142 -14.42 29.84 -45.69
CA ILE A 142 -13.64 30.99 -45.19
C ILE A 142 -12.29 30.49 -44.67
N SER A 143 -11.20 31.08 -45.18
CA SER A 143 -9.86 30.78 -44.68
C SER A 143 -9.67 31.38 -43.30
N ILE A 144 -9.32 30.54 -42.32
CA ILE A 144 -8.94 30.98 -40.98
C ILE A 144 -7.45 31.27 -40.95
N SER A 145 -7.09 32.45 -40.44
CA SER A 145 -5.70 32.85 -40.28
C SER A 145 -5.04 32.11 -39.11
N PRO A 146 -3.82 31.56 -39.27
CA PRO A 146 -3.06 30.96 -38.18
C PRO A 146 -2.83 31.91 -36.99
N ASN A 147 -2.74 33.22 -37.26
CA ASN A 147 -2.49 34.23 -36.23
C ASN A 147 -3.62 34.36 -35.20
N LEU A 148 -4.79 33.77 -35.45
CA LEU A 148 -5.88 33.67 -34.48
C LEU A 148 -5.44 32.91 -33.21
N LEU A 149 -4.42 32.06 -33.29
CA LEU A 149 -3.79 31.43 -32.12
C LEU A 149 -3.23 32.44 -31.11
N LYS A 150 -2.75 33.62 -31.56
CA LYS A 150 -2.32 34.69 -30.65
C LYS A 150 -3.50 35.26 -29.86
N SER A 151 -4.63 35.46 -30.55
CA SER A 151 -5.88 35.93 -29.96
C SER A 151 -6.43 34.91 -28.95
N LEU A 152 -6.39 33.62 -29.29
CA LEU A 152 -6.78 32.53 -28.38
C LEU A 152 -5.88 32.46 -27.14
N GLY A 153 -4.56 32.59 -27.30
CA GLY A 153 -3.63 32.71 -26.17
C GLY A 153 -3.93 33.93 -25.30
N HIS A 154 -4.33 35.05 -25.90
CA HIS A 154 -4.76 36.24 -25.15
C HIS A 154 -6.07 36.01 -24.37
N VAL A 155 -7.05 35.32 -24.96
CA VAL A 155 -8.29 34.92 -24.27
C VAL A 155 -7.99 33.99 -23.10
N ALA A 156 -7.10 32.99 -23.28
CA ALA A 156 -6.70 32.07 -22.22
C ALA A 156 -6.01 32.82 -21.06
N ARG A 157 -5.13 33.78 -21.37
CA ARG A 157 -4.48 34.64 -20.37
C ARG A 157 -5.48 35.50 -19.60
N ASN A 158 -6.48 36.06 -20.27
CA ASN A 158 -7.56 36.79 -19.60
C ASN A 158 -8.35 35.86 -18.66
N GLY A 159 -8.73 34.67 -19.12
CA GLY A 159 -9.35 33.64 -18.29
C GLY A 159 -8.54 33.33 -17.03
N LEU A 160 -7.24 33.14 -17.17
CA LEU A 160 -6.33 32.89 -16.05
C LEU A 160 -6.31 34.05 -15.05
N SER A 161 -6.23 35.30 -15.53
CA SER A 161 -6.23 36.49 -14.66
C SER A 161 -7.53 36.62 -13.84
N ARG A 162 -8.67 36.22 -14.42
CA ARG A 162 -9.97 36.26 -13.75
C ARG A 162 -10.11 35.18 -12.69
N VAL A 163 -9.60 33.97 -12.97
CA VAL A 163 -9.54 32.87 -12.00
C VAL A 163 -8.64 33.24 -10.82
N ALA A 164 -7.48 33.85 -11.09
CA ALA A 164 -6.53 34.27 -10.05
C ALA A 164 -7.08 35.38 -9.13
N ASN A 165 -7.88 36.30 -9.67
CA ASN A 165 -8.43 37.44 -8.92
C ASN A 165 -9.75 37.13 -8.18
N GLY A 166 -10.27 35.91 -8.29
CA GLY A 166 -11.53 35.52 -7.63
C GLY A 166 -12.73 36.38 -8.04
N ALA A 167 -12.77 36.83 -9.31
CA ALA A 167 -13.74 37.80 -9.80
C ALA A 167 -15.20 37.41 -9.45
N SER A 168 -15.97 38.38 -8.95
CA SER A 168 -17.32 38.19 -8.42
C SER A 168 -18.32 37.73 -9.47
N TYR A 169 -19.24 36.87 -9.04
CA TYR A 169 -20.27 36.13 -9.78
C TYR A 169 -21.24 36.90 -10.70
N ASP A 170 -21.15 38.22 -10.85
CA ASP A 170 -22.11 39.02 -11.61
C ASP A 170 -21.63 39.45 -13.02
N ASP A 171 -20.44 39.02 -13.44
CA ASP A 171 -19.88 39.40 -14.74
C ASP A 171 -20.34 38.45 -15.87
N LYS A 172 -21.64 38.52 -16.20
CA LYS A 172 -22.30 37.69 -17.21
C LYS A 172 -21.65 37.81 -18.61
N GLU A 173 -21.25 39.03 -18.99
CA GLU A 173 -20.59 39.31 -20.28
C GLU A 173 -19.29 38.52 -20.47
N SER A 174 -18.64 38.15 -19.37
CA SER A 174 -17.34 37.49 -19.37
C SER A 174 -17.43 35.99 -19.55
N PHE A 175 -18.49 35.36 -19.04
CA PHE A 175 -18.76 33.95 -19.32
C PHE A 175 -19.30 33.78 -20.75
N ASP A 176 -20.11 34.73 -21.21
CA ASP A 176 -20.57 34.78 -22.60
C ASP A 176 -19.38 34.83 -23.59
N LEU A 177 -18.29 35.54 -23.27
CA LEU A 177 -17.06 35.52 -24.06
C LEU A 177 -16.49 34.10 -24.21
N PHE A 178 -16.26 33.38 -23.10
CA PHE A 178 -15.64 32.06 -23.17
C PHE A 178 -16.55 31.03 -23.85
N GLU A 179 -17.88 31.12 -23.66
CA GLU A 179 -18.84 30.26 -24.36
C GLU A 179 -18.85 30.52 -25.87
N GLN A 180 -18.82 31.80 -26.29
CA GLN A 180 -18.77 32.14 -27.71
C GLN A 180 -17.44 31.74 -28.35
N VAL A 181 -16.31 31.90 -27.64
CA VAL A 181 -15.00 31.44 -28.12
C VAL A 181 -14.97 29.92 -28.26
N LEU A 182 -15.43 29.18 -27.25
CA LEU A 182 -15.53 27.72 -27.28
C LEU A 182 -16.43 27.27 -28.44
N GLY A 183 -17.64 27.83 -28.57
CA GLY A 183 -18.56 27.50 -29.65
C GLY A 183 -18.00 27.83 -31.03
N CYS A 184 -17.28 28.95 -31.17
CA CYS A 184 -16.60 29.33 -32.40
C CYS A 184 -15.51 28.30 -32.76
N MET A 185 -14.63 27.94 -31.81
CA MET A 185 -13.55 26.99 -32.06
C MET A 185 -14.07 25.57 -32.31
N SER A 186 -15.07 25.10 -31.58
CA SER A 186 -15.73 23.82 -31.85
C SER A 186 -16.32 23.77 -33.27
N SER A 187 -16.86 24.89 -33.77
CA SER A 187 -17.36 24.99 -35.14
C SER A 187 -16.22 25.00 -36.17
N VAL A 188 -15.12 25.71 -35.90
CA VAL A 188 -13.91 25.68 -36.74
C VAL A 188 -13.38 24.26 -36.89
N PHE A 189 -13.23 23.54 -35.78
CA PHE A 189 -12.62 22.21 -35.77
C PHE A 189 -13.54 21.12 -36.30
N SER A 190 -14.86 21.27 -36.18
CA SER A 190 -15.82 20.34 -36.79
C SER A 190 -15.85 20.45 -38.32
N ILE A 191 -15.68 21.67 -38.86
CA ILE A 191 -15.65 21.93 -40.30
C ILE A 191 -14.30 21.55 -40.91
N ASN A 192 -13.20 21.91 -40.26
CA ASN A 192 -11.85 21.61 -40.74
C ASN A 192 -10.88 21.36 -39.58
N THR A 193 -10.59 20.08 -39.34
CA THR A 193 -9.67 19.63 -38.30
C THR A 193 -8.20 20.03 -38.55
N ARG A 194 -7.85 20.51 -39.75
CA ARG A 194 -6.47 20.89 -40.13
C ARG A 194 -6.26 22.40 -40.17
N THR A 195 -7.21 23.19 -39.68
CA THR A 195 -7.24 24.65 -39.82
C THR A 195 -5.92 25.34 -39.39
N PHE A 196 -5.31 24.87 -38.31
CA PHE A 196 -4.07 25.45 -37.76
C PHE A 196 -2.80 24.64 -38.07
N PHE A 197 -2.83 23.70 -39.02
CA PHE A 197 -1.65 22.86 -39.29
C PHE A 197 -0.53 23.61 -40.01
N ASN A 198 -0.87 24.71 -40.68
CA ASN A 198 0.09 25.60 -41.34
C ASN A 198 0.65 26.67 -40.37
N ALA A 199 0.26 26.66 -39.10
CA ALA A 199 0.80 27.57 -38.10
C ALA A 199 2.25 27.19 -37.74
N GLY A 200 3.11 28.20 -37.55
CA GLY A 200 4.46 27.98 -37.05
C GLY A 200 4.45 27.40 -35.63
N VAL A 201 5.45 26.58 -35.31
CA VAL A 201 5.60 25.92 -34.00
C VAL A 201 5.63 26.94 -32.86
N ASP A 202 6.29 28.08 -33.04
CA ASP A 202 6.36 29.14 -32.03
C ASP A 202 5.01 29.78 -31.72
N LEU A 203 4.11 29.83 -32.71
CA LEU A 203 2.77 30.37 -32.56
C LEU A 203 1.92 29.44 -31.69
N TRP A 204 1.99 28.15 -31.99
CA TRP A 204 1.38 27.09 -31.18
C TRP A 204 1.96 27.04 -29.78
N ALA A 205 3.30 27.09 -29.62
CA ALA A 205 3.96 27.06 -28.33
C ALA A 205 3.50 28.22 -27.43
N SER A 206 3.43 29.44 -27.97
CA SER A 206 2.94 30.61 -27.21
C SER A 206 1.47 30.48 -26.80
N CYS A 207 0.61 29.91 -27.65
CA CYS A 207 -0.80 29.65 -27.27
C CYS A 207 -0.90 28.52 -26.24
N ALA A 208 -0.17 27.43 -26.43
CA ALA A 208 -0.20 26.26 -25.56
C ALA A 208 0.25 26.60 -24.14
N ILE A 209 1.29 27.40 -23.96
CA ILE A 209 1.77 27.83 -22.64
C ILE A 209 0.66 28.54 -21.85
N GLU A 210 -0.07 29.47 -22.47
CA GLU A 210 -1.17 30.18 -21.81
C GLU A 210 -2.33 29.24 -21.44
N VAL A 211 -2.62 28.26 -22.30
CA VAL A 211 -3.64 27.24 -22.02
C VAL A 211 -3.21 26.28 -20.91
N ILE A 212 -1.92 25.89 -20.86
CA ILE A 212 -1.37 25.09 -19.77
C ILE A 212 -1.49 25.83 -18.44
N SER A 213 -1.07 27.10 -18.38
CA SER A 213 -1.18 27.91 -17.17
C SER A 213 -2.63 28.10 -16.72
N LEU A 214 -3.57 28.23 -17.66
CA LEU A 214 -5.00 28.24 -17.37
C LEU A 214 -5.44 26.90 -16.76
N ALA A 215 -5.12 25.77 -17.41
CA ALA A 215 -5.52 24.43 -16.96
C ALA A 215 -4.96 24.09 -15.56
N GLN A 216 -3.74 24.54 -15.23
CA GLN A 216 -3.15 24.36 -13.90
C GLN A 216 -3.93 25.06 -12.77
N LYS A 217 -4.74 26.08 -13.08
CA LYS A 217 -5.49 26.88 -12.08
C LYS A 217 -6.98 26.59 -12.04
N VAL A 218 -7.54 25.97 -13.07
CA VAL A 218 -8.98 25.73 -13.21
C VAL A 218 -9.31 24.31 -12.73
N SER A 219 -10.23 24.16 -11.78
CA SER A 219 -10.77 22.84 -11.39
C SER A 219 -12.17 22.65 -12.00
N PRO A 220 -12.50 21.48 -12.59
CA PRO A 220 -13.80 21.27 -13.25
C PRO A 220 -15.00 21.21 -12.28
N ASN A 221 -14.74 21.01 -10.98
CA ASN A 221 -15.78 20.93 -9.95
C ASN A 221 -16.14 22.26 -9.29
N ASP A 222 -15.38 23.32 -9.59
CA ASP A 222 -15.79 24.67 -9.23
C ASP A 222 -16.65 25.23 -10.34
N ARG A 223 -17.82 25.79 -9.98
CA ARG A 223 -18.65 26.80 -10.68
C ARG A 223 -18.69 26.74 -12.24
N SER A 224 -19.88 26.80 -12.83
CA SER A 224 -20.15 26.72 -14.30
C SER A 224 -19.12 27.40 -15.24
N GLY A 225 -18.61 28.58 -14.87
CA GLY A 225 -17.58 29.31 -15.62
C GLY A 225 -16.22 28.62 -15.75
N CYS A 226 -15.78 27.89 -14.73
CA CYS A 226 -14.54 27.11 -14.79
C CYS A 226 -14.71 25.90 -15.71
N THR A 227 -15.92 25.34 -15.83
CA THR A 227 -16.21 24.25 -16.78
C THR A 227 -16.06 24.70 -18.23
N VAL A 228 -16.52 25.91 -18.58
CA VAL A 228 -16.37 26.45 -19.95
C VAL A 228 -14.90 26.69 -20.30
N LEU A 229 -14.13 27.28 -19.38
CA LEU A 229 -12.68 27.49 -19.55
C LEU A 229 -11.92 26.17 -19.68
N TRP A 230 -12.29 25.17 -18.87
CA TRP A 230 -11.72 23.83 -18.93
C TRP A 230 -11.98 23.18 -20.30
N ASN A 231 -13.22 23.24 -20.78
CA ASN A 231 -13.60 22.70 -22.09
C ASN A 231 -12.91 23.44 -23.25
N LEU A 232 -12.73 24.75 -23.14
CA LEU A 232 -11.95 25.53 -24.10
C LEU A 232 -10.49 25.08 -24.12
N GLY A 233 -9.87 24.91 -22.95
CA GLY A 233 -8.52 24.39 -22.84
C GLY A 233 -8.37 23.00 -23.48
N ASN A 234 -9.30 22.08 -23.17
CA ASN A 234 -9.28 20.73 -23.73
C ASN A 234 -9.46 20.73 -25.25
N CYS A 235 -10.40 21.53 -25.77
CA CYS A 235 -10.63 21.72 -27.21
C CYS A 235 -9.37 22.20 -27.95
N LEU A 236 -8.65 23.16 -27.37
CA LEU A 236 -7.39 23.66 -27.95
C LEU A 236 -6.25 22.64 -27.86
N PHE A 237 -6.16 21.89 -26.76
CA PHE A 237 -5.17 20.83 -26.60
C PHE A 237 -5.39 19.65 -27.54
N GLU A 238 -6.64 19.25 -27.83
CA GLU A 238 -6.94 18.20 -28.81
C GLU A 238 -6.43 18.58 -30.21
N GLN A 239 -6.58 19.85 -30.56
CA GLN A 239 -6.07 20.38 -31.83
C GLN A 239 -4.56 20.50 -31.83
N PHE A 240 -3.95 20.91 -30.72
CA PHE A 240 -2.50 20.96 -30.59
C PHE A 240 -1.89 19.55 -30.68
N SER A 241 -2.48 18.55 -30.01
CA SER A 241 -2.11 17.14 -30.13
C SER A 241 -2.19 16.66 -31.58
N SER A 242 -3.27 17.01 -32.28
CA SER A 242 -3.47 16.67 -33.70
C SER A 242 -2.43 17.33 -34.60
N PHE A 243 -2.12 18.61 -34.36
CA PHE A 243 -1.05 19.32 -35.05
C PHE A 243 0.30 18.59 -34.90
N LEU A 244 0.69 18.24 -33.67
CA LEU A 244 1.93 17.52 -33.39
C LEU A 244 1.99 16.16 -34.08
N ARG A 245 0.86 15.44 -34.14
CA ARG A 245 0.75 14.11 -34.76
C ARG A 245 0.93 14.14 -36.29
N PHE A 246 0.48 15.19 -36.96
CA PHE A 246 0.43 15.24 -38.42
C PHE A 246 1.43 16.24 -39.03
N TYR A 247 2.27 16.87 -38.21
CA TYR A 247 3.27 17.81 -38.70
C TYR A 247 4.29 17.13 -39.61
N ALA A 248 4.62 17.76 -40.73
CA ALA A 248 5.43 17.16 -41.78
C ALA A 248 6.89 16.87 -41.35
N ASN A 249 7.45 17.66 -40.42
CA ASN A 249 8.81 17.47 -39.92
C ASN A 249 8.89 17.58 -38.39
N PRO A 250 8.50 16.52 -37.64
CA PRO A 250 8.47 16.53 -36.19
C PRO A 250 9.83 16.83 -35.54
N LYS A 251 10.94 16.54 -36.23
CA LYS A 251 12.30 16.86 -35.75
C LYS A 251 12.48 18.36 -35.50
N ASN A 252 11.88 19.21 -36.33
CA ASN A 252 11.98 20.66 -36.21
C ASN A 252 11.17 21.21 -35.03
N ILE A 253 10.18 20.47 -34.53
CA ILE A 253 9.38 20.84 -33.35
C ILE A 253 10.13 20.51 -32.06
N PHE A 254 10.88 19.41 -32.06
CA PHE A 254 11.42 18.78 -30.87
C PHE A 254 12.15 19.75 -29.94
N ARG A 255 13.08 20.54 -30.47
CA ARG A 255 13.89 21.46 -29.65
C ARG A 255 13.03 22.55 -29.01
N THR A 256 12.17 23.20 -29.78
CA THR A 256 11.24 24.22 -29.28
C THR A 256 10.28 23.62 -28.25
N PHE A 257 9.83 22.38 -28.44
CA PHE A 257 8.98 21.68 -27.48
C PHE A 257 9.70 21.43 -26.16
N VAL A 258 10.92 20.88 -26.19
CA VAL A 258 11.74 20.62 -24.99
C VAL A 258 12.08 21.92 -24.25
N ASP A 259 12.41 22.99 -24.97
CA ASP A 259 12.86 24.25 -24.36
C ASP A 259 11.72 25.10 -23.78
N ARG A 260 10.51 25.05 -24.37
CA ARG A 260 9.41 25.98 -24.03
C ARG A 260 8.16 25.32 -23.47
N ILE A 261 7.86 24.07 -23.84
CA ILE A 261 6.57 23.42 -23.54
C ILE A 261 6.72 22.33 -22.49
N LEU A 262 7.83 21.60 -22.48
CA LEU A 262 8.03 20.43 -21.63
C LEU A 262 7.84 20.73 -20.14
N ASP A 263 8.54 21.73 -19.61
CA ASP A 263 8.46 22.13 -18.20
C ASP A 263 7.01 22.39 -17.73
N PRO A 264 6.25 23.37 -18.28
CA PRO A 264 4.90 23.65 -17.80
C PRO A 264 3.94 22.47 -18.00
N LEU A 265 4.17 21.67 -19.05
CA LEU A 265 3.34 20.50 -19.33
C LEU A 265 3.61 19.35 -18.35
N LEU A 266 4.84 19.18 -17.85
CA LEU A 266 5.15 18.22 -16.80
C LEU A 266 4.51 18.58 -15.47
N GLU A 267 4.53 19.85 -15.09
CA GLU A 267 3.78 20.34 -13.93
C GLU A 267 2.29 19.99 -14.05
N LEU A 268 1.68 20.26 -15.21
CA LEU A 268 0.28 19.93 -15.45
C LEU A 268 0.02 18.42 -15.40
N LEU A 269 0.91 17.61 -15.98
CA LEU A 269 0.83 16.15 -15.96
C LEU A 269 0.82 15.60 -14.52
N VAL A 270 1.71 16.11 -13.67
CA VAL A 270 1.80 15.72 -12.25
C VAL A 270 0.54 16.13 -11.49
N LEU A 271 0.04 17.34 -11.72
CA LEU A 271 -1.20 17.84 -11.12
C LEU A 271 -2.40 16.96 -11.51
N LEU A 272 -2.59 16.68 -12.79
CA LEU A 272 -3.71 15.87 -13.28
C LEU A 272 -3.66 14.45 -12.70
N ASN A 273 -2.50 13.78 -12.75
CA ASN A 273 -2.35 12.43 -12.20
C ASN A 273 -2.61 12.38 -10.68
N SER A 274 -2.35 13.46 -9.94
CA SER A 274 -2.67 13.53 -8.51
C SER A 274 -4.18 13.55 -8.22
N GLN A 275 -5.01 13.94 -9.19
CA GLN A 275 -6.46 14.14 -9.05
C GLN A 275 -7.31 12.93 -9.52
N VAL A 276 -6.75 12.09 -10.41
CA VAL A 276 -7.43 10.96 -11.09
C VAL A 276 -8.11 9.96 -10.14
N ASN A 277 -7.53 9.71 -8.97
CA ASN A 277 -8.04 8.70 -8.03
C ASN A 277 -9.14 9.21 -7.09
N SER A 278 -9.55 10.46 -7.20
CA SER A 278 -10.66 10.97 -6.42
C SER A 278 -11.99 10.70 -7.15
N LEU A 279 -12.97 10.11 -6.45
CA LEU A 279 -14.31 9.83 -6.96
C LEU A 279 -15.06 11.06 -7.52
N LYS A 280 -14.54 12.26 -7.30
CA LYS A 280 -15.13 13.54 -7.72
C LYS A 280 -14.69 13.99 -9.14
N HIS A 281 -13.70 13.36 -9.77
CA HIS A 281 -12.98 13.95 -10.92
C HIS A 281 -13.02 13.13 -12.22
N LYS A 282 -14.22 12.79 -12.73
CA LYS A 282 -14.37 12.06 -14.02
C LYS A 282 -13.93 12.87 -15.25
N GLN A 283 -14.00 14.21 -15.21
CA GLN A 283 -13.62 15.08 -16.34
C GLN A 283 -12.10 15.21 -16.50
N ASP A 284 -11.33 15.07 -15.42
CA ASP A 284 -9.88 15.15 -15.38
C ASP A 284 -9.20 14.08 -16.26
N GLY A 285 -9.86 12.92 -16.42
CA GLY A 285 -9.36 11.83 -17.27
C GLY A 285 -9.31 12.17 -18.76
N SER A 286 -10.19 13.07 -19.25
CA SER A 286 -10.18 13.50 -20.65
C SER A 286 -8.98 14.41 -20.95
N MET A 287 -8.78 15.43 -20.12
CA MET A 287 -7.65 16.36 -20.21
C MET A 287 -6.31 15.63 -20.05
N LEU A 288 -6.22 14.73 -19.07
CA LEU A 288 -5.01 13.92 -18.85
C LEU A 288 -4.63 13.13 -20.11
N LYS A 289 -5.60 12.47 -20.74
CA LYS A 289 -5.37 11.71 -21.97
C LYS A 289 -4.82 12.60 -23.09
N VAL A 290 -5.37 13.80 -23.25
CA VAL A 290 -4.90 14.74 -24.28
C VAL A 290 -3.48 15.25 -23.96
N VAL A 291 -3.17 15.54 -22.70
CA VAL A 291 -1.82 15.93 -22.26
C VAL A 291 -0.80 14.81 -22.52
N GLU A 292 -1.15 13.56 -22.21
CA GLU A 292 -0.33 12.39 -22.53
C GLU A 292 -0.10 12.22 -24.05
N GLU A 293 -1.12 12.50 -24.86
CA GLU A 293 -1.00 12.51 -26.33
C GLU A 293 -0.09 13.63 -26.83
N ILE A 294 -0.18 14.85 -26.28
CA ILE A 294 0.70 15.98 -26.60
C ILE A 294 2.16 15.61 -26.30
N LEU A 295 2.44 15.08 -25.11
CA LEU A 295 3.77 14.62 -24.73
C LEU A 295 4.27 13.52 -25.65
N SER A 296 3.42 12.53 -25.93
CA SER A 296 3.76 11.42 -26.83
C SER A 296 4.07 11.89 -28.25
N ASN A 297 3.27 12.79 -28.81
CA ASN A 297 3.44 13.27 -30.18
C ASN A 297 4.59 14.29 -30.29
N GLY A 298 4.85 15.09 -29.25
CA GLY A 298 5.92 16.08 -29.22
C GLY A 298 7.31 15.48 -28.95
N LEU A 299 7.41 14.48 -28.06
CA LEU A 299 8.68 13.86 -27.68
C LEU A 299 8.93 12.53 -28.41
N PHE A 300 7.93 11.66 -28.45
CA PHE A 300 8.06 10.25 -28.86
C PHE A 300 7.37 9.95 -30.19
N HIS A 301 7.43 10.90 -31.13
CA HIS A 301 6.79 10.75 -32.43
C HIS A 301 7.26 9.47 -33.15
N PRO A 302 6.36 8.64 -33.73
CA PRO A 302 6.73 7.36 -34.34
C PRO A 302 7.81 7.45 -35.43
N GLN A 303 7.89 8.57 -36.13
CA GLN A 303 8.90 8.79 -37.19
C GLN A 303 10.35 8.81 -36.67
N HIS A 304 10.57 9.06 -35.39
CA HIS A 304 11.92 9.24 -34.84
C HIS A 304 12.11 8.66 -33.44
N VAL A 305 11.14 7.94 -32.87
CA VAL A 305 11.28 7.32 -31.54
C VAL A 305 12.43 6.30 -31.48
N ASN A 306 12.82 5.70 -32.61
CA ASN A 306 14.02 4.85 -32.67
C ASN A 306 15.32 5.61 -32.43
N GLY A 307 15.34 6.94 -32.61
CA GLY A 307 16.53 7.78 -32.38
C GLY A 307 16.92 7.92 -30.91
N TYR A 308 16.12 7.39 -29.98
CA TYR A 308 16.44 7.27 -28.56
C TYR A 308 17.35 6.08 -28.24
N PHE A 309 17.35 5.04 -29.09
CA PHE A 309 18.18 3.85 -28.93
C PHE A 309 19.60 4.14 -29.45
N GLY A 310 20.65 3.77 -28.68
CA GLY A 310 22.06 3.90 -29.10
C GLY A 310 22.76 5.23 -28.75
N LEU A 311 22.22 6.02 -27.82
CA LEU A 311 22.80 7.30 -27.41
C LEU A 311 24.15 7.18 -26.65
N LYS A 312 24.46 6.01 -26.06
CA LYS A 312 25.71 5.76 -25.32
C LYS A 312 26.90 5.37 -26.22
N ASN A 313 26.66 4.72 -27.36
CA ASN A 313 27.70 4.23 -28.27
C ASN A 313 28.51 5.34 -28.97
N LEU A 314 28.06 6.59 -28.91
CA LEU A 314 28.82 7.74 -29.42
C LEU A 314 29.98 8.18 -28.51
N ASN A 315 29.97 7.84 -27.23
CA ASN A 315 31.02 8.27 -26.30
C ASN A 315 32.26 7.35 -26.33
N LYS A 316 32.18 6.15 -26.94
CA LYS A 316 33.28 5.18 -27.01
C LYS A 316 34.06 5.19 -28.35
N SER A 317 33.57 5.83 -29.41
CA SER A 317 34.31 5.94 -30.68
C SER A 317 35.22 7.16 -30.69
N SER A 318 36.44 6.98 -30.20
CA SER A 318 37.52 7.92 -30.49
C SER A 318 37.83 7.93 -32.00
N ALA A 319 37.92 9.14 -32.55
CA ALA A 319 38.67 9.46 -33.77
C ALA A 319 38.08 9.11 -35.17
N SER A 320 36.77 9.26 -35.40
CA SER A 320 36.28 9.55 -36.76
C SER A 320 35.29 10.72 -36.77
N LYS A 321 35.47 11.63 -37.72
CA LYS A 321 34.96 13.01 -37.72
C LYS A 321 33.50 13.17 -38.18
N ASP A 322 32.72 12.09 -38.28
CA ASP A 322 31.37 12.13 -38.89
C ASP A 322 30.31 11.30 -38.14
N VAL A 323 30.04 11.60 -36.86
CA VAL A 323 28.80 11.13 -36.22
C VAL A 323 28.12 12.28 -35.46
N ILE A 324 27.19 12.95 -36.14
CA ILE A 324 26.28 13.93 -35.54
C ILE A 324 25.45 13.19 -34.48
N GLY A 325 25.66 13.49 -33.20
CA GLY A 325 24.88 12.92 -32.11
C GLY A 325 23.38 13.13 -32.33
N SER A 326 22.58 12.11 -32.04
CA SER A 326 21.12 12.16 -32.14
C SER A 326 20.57 13.36 -31.35
N TYR A 327 19.73 14.19 -31.98
CA TYR A 327 19.16 15.40 -31.36
C TYR A 327 18.28 15.07 -30.13
N HIS A 328 17.88 13.81 -29.94
CA HIS A 328 17.18 13.32 -28.75
C HIS A 328 18.01 13.48 -27.46
N ARG A 329 19.34 13.60 -27.55
CA ARG A 329 20.22 13.94 -26.42
C ARG A 329 19.79 15.23 -25.71
N HIS A 330 19.21 16.18 -26.45
CA HIS A 330 18.69 17.44 -25.91
C HIS A 330 17.65 17.24 -24.80
N LEU A 331 16.82 16.18 -24.89
CA LEU A 331 15.84 15.86 -23.84
C LEU A 331 16.54 15.44 -22.54
N PHE A 332 17.55 14.58 -22.63
CA PHE A 332 18.28 14.10 -21.46
C PHE A 332 19.19 15.18 -20.85
N GLU A 333 19.71 16.10 -21.68
CA GLU A 333 20.37 17.32 -21.21
C GLU A 333 19.39 18.22 -20.44
N ARG A 334 18.15 18.38 -20.93
CA ARG A 334 17.09 19.07 -20.18
C ARG A 334 16.76 18.35 -18.87
N PHE A 335 16.72 17.01 -18.82
CA PHE A 335 16.50 16.27 -17.57
C PHE A 335 17.60 16.54 -16.54
N LYS A 336 18.86 16.58 -16.97
CA LYS A 336 19.99 16.96 -16.10
C LYS A 336 19.87 18.42 -15.63
N ALA A 337 19.45 19.33 -16.51
CA ALA A 337 19.22 20.73 -16.17
C ALA A 337 18.08 20.92 -15.14
N ILE A 338 16.96 20.19 -15.28
CA ILE A 338 15.83 20.22 -14.33
C ILE A 338 16.31 19.92 -12.91
N LYS A 339 17.18 18.90 -12.75
CA LYS A 339 17.78 18.58 -11.46
C LYS A 339 18.74 19.67 -10.98
N ALA A 340 19.60 20.19 -11.86
CA ALA A 340 20.52 21.28 -11.51
C ALA A 340 19.80 22.57 -11.09
N GLU A 341 18.63 22.84 -11.67
CA GLU A 341 17.72 23.94 -11.34
C GLU A 341 16.87 23.67 -10.07
N ASN A 342 17.00 22.49 -9.44
CA ASN A 342 16.22 22.06 -8.26
C ASN A 342 14.69 22.10 -8.47
N LYS A 343 14.23 21.78 -9.69
CA LYS A 343 12.81 21.70 -10.06
C LYS A 343 12.21 20.33 -9.74
N SER A 344 12.11 20.00 -8.45
CA SER A 344 11.65 18.70 -7.93
C SER A 344 10.25 18.29 -8.41
N VAL A 345 9.33 19.24 -8.59
CA VAL A 345 7.97 18.94 -9.13
C VAL A 345 8.06 18.29 -10.51
N MET A 346 9.00 18.72 -11.36
CA MET A 346 9.17 18.17 -12.71
C MET A 346 9.69 16.73 -12.71
N LEU A 347 10.54 16.39 -11.74
CA LEU A 347 11.06 15.03 -11.57
C LEU A 347 9.91 14.03 -11.30
N ALA A 348 8.84 14.49 -10.63
CA ALA A 348 7.64 13.66 -10.43
C ALA A 348 6.94 13.25 -11.74
N GLY A 349 7.21 13.95 -12.86
CA GLY A 349 6.66 13.63 -14.18
C GLY A 349 7.41 12.50 -14.92
N PHE A 350 8.61 12.14 -14.48
CA PHE A 350 9.52 11.28 -15.27
C PHE A 350 9.02 9.84 -15.43
N GLY A 351 8.38 9.27 -14.41
CA GLY A 351 7.79 7.93 -14.51
C GLY A 351 6.66 7.85 -15.53
N TYR A 352 5.83 8.90 -15.61
CA TYR A 352 4.79 8.98 -16.64
C TYR A 352 5.41 9.13 -18.03
N LEU A 353 6.46 9.96 -18.18
CA LEU A 353 7.16 10.10 -19.46
C LEU A 353 7.79 8.78 -19.94
N LEU A 354 8.43 8.02 -19.04
CA LEU A 354 8.99 6.71 -19.40
C LEU A 354 7.88 5.76 -19.85
N GLN A 355 6.76 5.70 -19.13
CA GLN A 355 5.63 4.86 -19.52
C GLN A 355 5.10 5.23 -20.92
N LEU A 356 4.98 6.54 -21.22
CA LEU A 356 4.56 7.00 -22.55
C LEU A 356 5.58 6.62 -23.63
N PHE A 357 6.88 6.74 -23.35
CA PHE A 357 7.94 6.32 -24.27
C PHE A 357 7.85 4.82 -24.58
N VAL A 358 7.77 3.97 -23.55
CA VAL A 358 7.74 2.52 -23.72
C VAL A 358 6.47 2.07 -24.45
N ARG A 359 5.30 2.61 -24.09
CA ARG A 359 4.05 2.36 -24.84
C ARG A 359 4.18 2.71 -26.31
N ARG A 360 4.89 3.80 -26.66
CA ARG A 360 5.08 4.21 -28.05
C ARG A 360 6.08 3.33 -28.79
N SER A 361 7.19 2.95 -28.17
CA SER A 361 8.19 2.10 -28.80
C SER A 361 7.67 0.68 -29.06
N VAL A 362 6.95 0.10 -28.10
CA VAL A 362 6.35 -1.25 -28.23
C VAL A 362 5.27 -1.28 -29.32
N ASN A 363 4.38 -0.29 -29.36
CA ASN A 363 3.31 -0.22 -30.37
C ASN A 363 3.84 -0.08 -31.81
N GLN A 364 4.96 0.62 -32.02
CA GLN A 364 5.57 0.71 -33.34
C GLN A 364 6.05 -0.65 -33.82
N ARG A 365 6.61 -1.47 -32.93
CA ARG A 365 7.09 -2.83 -33.24
C ARG A 365 5.94 -3.79 -33.57
N ALA A 366 4.83 -3.71 -32.82
CA ALA A 366 3.62 -4.49 -33.11
C ALA A 366 3.04 -4.18 -34.51
N SER A 367 3.18 -2.94 -34.99
CA SER A 367 2.74 -2.53 -36.34
C SER A 367 3.69 -2.98 -37.47
N LEU A 368 4.95 -3.29 -37.12
CA LEU A 368 6.02 -3.71 -38.04
C LEU A 368 6.23 -5.24 -38.09
N ALA A 369 5.47 -6.03 -37.34
CA ALA A 369 5.47 -7.49 -37.47
C ALA A 369 5.17 -7.88 -38.93
N PRO A 370 5.96 -8.76 -39.56
CA PRO A 370 5.94 -8.92 -41.01
C PRO A 370 4.61 -9.52 -41.47
N ARG A 371 3.75 -8.69 -42.08
CA ARG A 371 2.80 -9.15 -43.07
C ARG A 371 3.63 -9.65 -44.25
N GLY A 372 3.76 -10.96 -44.36
CA GLY A 372 4.63 -11.61 -45.33
C GLY A 372 4.39 -11.09 -46.74
N THR A 373 5.42 -10.48 -47.33
CA THR A 373 5.92 -10.69 -48.70
C THR A 373 6.93 -9.59 -49.04
N SER A 374 8.22 -9.95 -49.04
CA SER A 374 9.24 -9.50 -50.00
C SER A 374 10.60 -9.93 -49.48
N MET A 375 11.14 -11.00 -50.07
CA MET A 375 12.50 -11.45 -49.84
C MET A 375 13.50 -10.38 -50.29
N GLN A 376 14.39 -9.97 -49.39
CA GLN A 376 15.78 -9.77 -49.76
C GLN A 376 16.66 -10.09 -48.54
N LYS A 377 17.44 -11.16 -48.69
CA LYS A 377 18.42 -11.66 -47.72
C LYS A 377 19.54 -10.63 -47.56
N SER A 378 19.72 -10.10 -46.36
CA SER A 378 21.04 -9.83 -45.81
C SER A 378 21.20 -10.63 -44.53
N SER A 379 22.23 -11.45 -44.53
CA SER A 379 22.66 -12.39 -43.49
C SER A 379 23.06 -11.66 -42.21
N ASP A 380 22.23 -11.70 -41.17
CA ASP A 380 22.62 -12.18 -39.84
C ASP A 380 21.36 -12.44 -39.00
N GLY A 381 21.21 -13.69 -38.54
CA GLY A 381 20.02 -14.15 -37.84
C GLY A 381 20.31 -14.42 -36.37
N SER A 382 19.66 -13.66 -35.48
CA SER A 382 19.06 -14.07 -34.18
C SER A 382 19.12 -13.02 -33.05
N GLU A 383 19.71 -11.85 -33.24
CA GLU A 383 19.94 -10.89 -32.14
C GLU A 383 18.88 -9.77 -31.95
N GLU A 384 17.85 -9.66 -32.80
CA GLU A 384 16.88 -8.54 -32.77
C GLU A 384 16.07 -8.32 -31.47
N PRO A 385 15.75 -9.33 -30.63
CA PRO A 385 15.05 -9.10 -29.36
C PRO A 385 15.97 -8.52 -28.27
N HIS A 386 17.21 -9.00 -28.18
CA HIS A 386 18.17 -8.64 -27.14
C HIS A 386 18.64 -7.19 -27.26
N HIS A 387 19.05 -6.76 -28.47
CA HIS A 387 19.49 -5.37 -28.71
C HIS A 387 18.41 -4.33 -28.37
N HIS A 388 17.13 -4.69 -28.50
CA HIS A 388 16.03 -3.79 -28.17
C HIS A 388 15.83 -3.63 -26.66
N ARG A 389 15.90 -4.73 -25.90
CA ARG A 389 15.79 -4.67 -24.43
C ARG A 389 16.97 -3.94 -23.81
N GLU A 390 18.17 -4.20 -24.31
CA GLU A 390 19.38 -3.46 -23.94
C GLU A 390 19.17 -1.96 -24.13
N SER A 391 18.73 -1.55 -25.33
CA SER A 391 18.48 -0.15 -25.65
C SER A 391 17.34 0.48 -24.81
N LEU A 392 16.31 -0.29 -24.44
CA LEU A 392 15.25 0.16 -23.53
C LEU A 392 15.78 0.37 -22.11
N PHE A 393 16.64 -0.53 -21.62
CA PHE A 393 17.27 -0.40 -20.32
C PHE A 393 18.18 0.84 -20.27
N GLU A 394 18.90 1.14 -21.36
CA GLU A 394 19.68 2.38 -21.46
C GLU A 394 18.83 3.64 -21.33
N VAL A 395 17.66 3.67 -21.98
CA VAL A 395 16.73 4.79 -21.85
C VAL A 395 16.17 4.87 -20.43
N PHE A 396 15.78 3.73 -19.84
CA PHE A 396 15.38 3.66 -18.43
C PHE A 396 16.42 4.30 -17.50
N MET A 397 17.71 3.98 -17.67
CA MET A 397 18.79 4.60 -16.87
C MET A 397 18.79 6.12 -16.98
N GLN A 398 18.55 6.70 -18.17
CA GLN A 398 18.52 8.15 -18.37
C GLN A 398 17.33 8.83 -17.67
N PHE A 399 16.19 8.14 -17.54
CA PHE A 399 15.03 8.64 -16.77
C PHE A 399 15.25 8.48 -15.25
N MET A 400 15.88 7.40 -14.83
CA MET A 400 16.06 7.09 -13.42
C MET A 400 17.21 7.89 -12.77
N GLU A 401 18.32 8.11 -13.48
CA GLU A 401 19.54 8.77 -12.96
C GLU A 401 19.25 10.12 -12.24
N PRO A 402 18.48 11.07 -12.81
CA PRO A 402 18.16 12.33 -12.12
C PRO A 402 17.34 12.14 -10.83
N LEU A 403 16.43 11.15 -10.80
CA LEU A 403 15.62 10.82 -9.62
C LEU A 403 16.49 10.31 -8.48
N ILE A 404 17.44 9.42 -8.80
CA ILE A 404 18.36 8.83 -7.82
C ILE A 404 19.33 9.85 -7.27
N LEU A 405 19.87 10.72 -8.12
CA LEU A 405 20.74 11.81 -7.67
C LEU A 405 20.01 12.76 -6.72
N GLU A 406 18.72 13.02 -6.94
CA GLU A 406 17.91 13.83 -6.03
C GLU A 406 17.64 13.10 -4.71
N CYS A 407 17.25 11.82 -4.75
CA CYS A 407 17.09 10.96 -3.56
C CYS A 407 18.39 10.91 -2.73
N LYS A 408 19.54 10.74 -3.37
CA LYS A 408 20.85 10.75 -2.73
C LYS A 408 21.13 12.08 -2.02
N SER A 409 20.73 13.20 -2.63
CA SER A 409 20.85 14.50 -1.96
C SER A 409 20.04 14.59 -0.67
N PHE A 410 18.90 13.88 -0.56
CA PHE A 410 18.12 13.82 0.68
C PHE A 410 18.71 12.86 1.71
N SER A 411 19.41 11.81 1.30
CA SER A 411 20.18 10.97 2.24
C SER A 411 21.35 11.71 2.88
N GLU A 412 21.83 12.78 2.24
CA GLU A 412 22.95 13.61 2.71
C GLU A 412 22.52 14.91 3.43
N LYS A 413 21.26 15.34 3.27
CA LYS A 413 20.71 16.58 3.86
C LYS A 413 19.94 16.29 5.15
N ASP A 414 19.97 17.25 6.08
CA ASP A 414 19.14 17.19 7.28
C ASP A 414 17.66 17.42 6.97
N PHE A 415 16.84 16.39 7.20
CA PHE A 415 15.38 16.45 7.02
C PHE A 415 14.70 17.50 7.93
N ALA A 416 15.33 17.88 9.04
CA ALA A 416 14.80 18.89 9.96
C ALA A 416 14.61 20.28 9.35
N ASN A 417 15.34 20.59 8.27
CA ASN A 417 15.26 21.87 7.59
C ASN A 417 14.25 21.88 6.42
N LEU A 418 13.53 20.78 6.19
CA LEU A 418 12.60 20.65 5.07
C LEU A 418 11.19 21.08 5.49
N GLY A 419 10.66 22.11 4.82
CA GLY A 419 9.25 22.49 4.95
C GLY A 419 8.30 21.48 4.29
N ILE A 420 7.01 21.54 4.64
CA ILE A 420 5.95 20.65 4.15
C ILE A 420 5.90 20.56 2.61
N THR A 421 6.09 21.68 1.91
CA THR A 421 6.09 21.74 0.44
C THR A 421 7.15 20.83 -0.17
N LYS A 422 8.37 20.85 0.39
CA LYS A 422 9.47 20.01 -0.11
C LYS A 422 9.21 18.53 0.19
N LEU A 423 8.58 18.19 1.31
CA LEU A 423 8.17 16.80 1.59
C LEU A 423 7.11 16.30 0.59
N VAL A 424 6.15 17.15 0.20
CA VAL A 424 5.17 16.82 -0.86
C VAL A 424 5.87 16.57 -2.20
N GLU A 425 6.85 17.40 -2.55
CA GLU A 425 7.64 17.21 -3.76
C GLU A 425 8.43 15.90 -3.76
N VAL A 426 9.05 15.55 -2.62
CA VAL A 426 9.76 14.26 -2.45
C VAL A 426 8.79 13.08 -2.60
N HIS A 427 7.59 13.18 -2.03
CA HIS A 427 6.57 12.15 -2.16
C HIS A 427 6.14 11.95 -3.62
N CYS A 428 5.92 13.04 -4.36
CA CYS A 428 5.60 12.97 -5.79
C CYS A 428 6.78 12.38 -6.60
N MET A 429 8.02 12.68 -6.24
CA MET A 429 9.21 12.08 -6.85
C MET A 429 9.31 10.57 -6.57
N LEU A 430 9.07 10.12 -5.33
CA LEU A 430 9.08 8.70 -5.01
C LEU A 430 7.97 7.93 -5.75
N LYS A 431 6.78 8.54 -5.92
CA LYS A 431 5.74 8.00 -6.81
C LYS A 431 6.22 7.83 -8.24
N SER A 432 7.00 8.78 -8.75
CA SER A 432 7.61 8.71 -10.08
C SER A 432 8.61 7.56 -10.16
N VAL A 433 9.44 7.36 -9.12
CA VAL A 433 10.35 6.20 -9.01
C VAL A 433 9.56 4.88 -9.07
N ASN A 434 8.48 4.75 -8.28
CA ASN A 434 7.61 3.57 -8.33
C ASN A 434 6.98 3.36 -9.71
N LYS A 435 6.55 4.45 -10.37
CA LYS A 435 5.98 4.36 -11.71
C LYS A 435 7.00 3.91 -12.75
N VAL A 436 8.26 4.35 -12.62
CA VAL A 436 9.38 3.86 -13.43
C VAL A 436 9.59 2.37 -13.20
N LEU A 437 9.71 1.93 -11.94
CA LEU A 437 9.97 0.52 -11.60
C LEU A 437 8.81 -0.40 -12.04
N ALA A 438 7.56 0.01 -11.84
CA ALA A 438 6.40 -0.71 -12.34
C ALA A 438 6.42 -0.86 -13.87
N THR A 439 6.88 0.16 -14.60
CA THR A 439 7.03 0.07 -16.07
C THR A 439 8.12 -0.94 -16.45
N VAL A 440 9.21 -1.03 -15.68
CA VAL A 440 10.28 -2.04 -15.89
C VAL A 440 9.73 -3.47 -15.75
N ILE A 441 8.85 -3.68 -14.77
CA ILE A 441 8.17 -4.96 -14.53
C ILE A 441 7.16 -5.27 -15.63
N GLU A 442 6.19 -4.37 -15.87
CA GLU A 442 5.09 -4.53 -16.84
C GLU A 442 5.61 -4.88 -18.24
N GLU A 443 6.69 -4.22 -18.66
CA GLU A 443 7.25 -4.34 -20.01
C GLU A 443 8.50 -5.23 -20.07
N LYS A 444 8.88 -5.86 -18.94
CA LYS A 444 10.05 -6.75 -18.81
C LYS A 444 11.32 -6.13 -19.41
N ILE A 445 11.61 -4.89 -19.02
CA ILE A 445 12.74 -4.11 -19.54
C ILE A 445 14.08 -4.71 -19.10
N TYR A 446 14.13 -5.32 -17.91
CA TYR A 446 15.30 -6.01 -17.38
C TYR A 446 15.06 -7.52 -17.31
N VAL A 447 16.05 -8.30 -17.74
CA VAL A 447 16.07 -9.75 -17.62
C VAL A 447 17.48 -10.15 -17.15
N PRO A 448 17.63 -10.89 -16.03
CA PRO A 448 18.96 -11.18 -15.46
C PRO A 448 19.93 -11.89 -16.41
N THR A 449 19.41 -12.72 -17.32
CA THR A 449 20.23 -13.45 -18.31
C THR A 449 20.70 -12.58 -19.48
N GLU A 450 20.18 -11.36 -19.59
CA GLU A 450 20.46 -10.42 -20.68
C GLU A 450 21.26 -9.20 -20.19
N ASP A 451 21.84 -9.26 -18.98
CA ASP A 451 22.76 -8.24 -18.50
C ASP A 451 24.07 -8.23 -19.32
N THR A 452 24.76 -7.10 -19.28
CA THR A 452 26.12 -6.94 -19.74
C THR A 452 27.07 -7.95 -19.08
N LEU A 453 28.16 -8.30 -19.77
CA LEU A 453 29.17 -9.24 -19.25
C LEU A 453 29.79 -8.80 -17.90
N GLU A 454 29.77 -7.49 -17.62
CA GLU A 454 30.27 -6.90 -16.37
C GLU A 454 29.17 -6.79 -15.28
N GLY A 455 27.90 -7.07 -15.60
CA GLY A 455 26.78 -6.92 -14.65
C GLY A 455 26.38 -5.48 -14.37
N SER A 456 26.67 -4.55 -15.28
CA SER A 456 26.47 -3.10 -15.07
C SER A 456 25.00 -2.69 -14.88
N TYR A 457 24.05 -3.44 -15.45
CA TYR A 457 22.62 -3.15 -15.26
C TYR A 457 22.15 -3.57 -13.88
N PHE A 458 22.59 -4.75 -13.43
CA PHE A 458 22.41 -5.19 -12.05
C PHE A 458 23.03 -4.21 -11.04
N GLU A 459 24.27 -3.75 -11.27
CA GLU A 459 24.93 -2.77 -10.39
C GLU A 459 24.13 -1.47 -10.29
N PHE A 460 23.59 -0.98 -11.41
CA PHE A 460 22.73 0.21 -11.41
C PHE A 460 21.44 0.01 -10.59
N LEU A 461 20.77 -1.14 -10.73
CA LEU A 461 19.60 -1.48 -9.91
C LEU A 461 19.96 -1.57 -8.42
N GLN A 462 21.12 -2.14 -8.11
CA GLN A 462 21.64 -2.22 -6.76
C GLN A 462 21.94 -0.85 -6.14
N ASP A 463 22.49 0.08 -6.93
CA ASP A 463 22.73 1.44 -6.48
C ASP A 463 21.42 2.19 -6.18
N ILE A 464 20.38 2.01 -6.99
CA ILE A 464 19.05 2.57 -6.71
C ILE A 464 18.53 2.09 -5.37
N TYR A 465 18.51 0.77 -5.17
CA TYR A 465 18.03 0.16 -3.93
C TYR A 465 18.78 0.70 -2.70
N ARG A 466 20.12 0.77 -2.77
CA ARG A 466 20.96 1.30 -1.69
C ARG A 466 20.61 2.75 -1.35
N VAL A 467 20.40 3.60 -2.35
CA VAL A 467 20.02 5.01 -2.14
C VAL A 467 18.65 5.12 -1.46
N LEU A 468 17.66 4.32 -1.88
CA LEU A 468 16.32 4.34 -1.27
C LEU A 468 16.33 3.85 0.17
N VAL A 469 17.06 2.77 0.48
CA VAL A 469 17.20 2.27 1.86
C VAL A 469 17.93 3.27 2.74
N SER A 470 19.00 3.90 2.24
CA SER A 470 19.73 4.95 2.96
C SER A 470 18.85 6.19 3.23
N MET A 471 18.02 6.56 2.26
CA MET A 471 17.04 7.64 2.44
C MET A 471 15.99 7.29 3.50
N ALA A 472 15.47 6.05 3.50
CA ALA A 472 14.55 5.59 4.54
C ALA A 472 15.18 5.60 5.93
N GLU A 473 16.44 5.20 6.05
CA GLU A 473 17.21 5.21 7.30
C GLU A 473 17.31 6.65 7.85
N LYS A 474 17.66 7.61 7.01
CA LYS A 474 17.74 9.04 7.36
C LYS A 474 16.38 9.64 7.73
N MET A 475 15.33 9.28 6.98
CA MET A 475 13.97 9.69 7.31
C MET A 475 13.48 9.11 8.62
N TYR A 476 13.88 7.89 8.94
CA TYR A 476 13.55 7.23 10.20
C TYR A 476 14.28 7.88 11.38
N GLU A 477 15.58 8.19 11.25
CA GLU A 477 16.32 9.01 12.23
C GLU A 477 15.61 10.36 12.49
N PHE A 478 15.14 11.01 11.42
CA PHE A 478 14.35 12.22 11.53
C PHE A 478 13.02 11.99 12.25
N TRP A 479 12.25 10.96 11.88
CA TRP A 479 10.98 10.65 12.54
C TRP A 479 11.15 10.45 14.05
N VAL A 480 12.15 9.66 14.43
CA VAL A 480 12.44 9.33 15.82
C VAL A 480 12.85 10.56 16.62
N SER A 481 13.68 11.45 16.05
CA SER A 481 14.06 12.72 16.69
C SER A 481 12.93 13.77 16.69
N ALA A 482 12.07 13.75 15.67
CA ALA A 482 10.93 14.65 15.48
C ALA A 482 9.64 14.19 16.17
N ALA A 483 9.65 13.05 16.87
CA ALA A 483 8.45 12.50 17.52
C ALA A 483 7.76 13.51 18.47
N HIS A 484 8.53 14.45 19.02
CA HIS A 484 8.07 15.53 19.91
C HIS A 484 7.57 16.81 19.19
N LEU A 485 7.73 16.96 17.87
CA LEU A 485 7.28 18.14 17.14
C LEU A 485 5.75 18.15 17.00
N GLU A 486 5.10 19.29 17.28
CA GLU A 486 3.63 19.43 17.21
C GLU A 486 3.08 19.57 15.78
N ASP A 487 3.94 19.66 14.75
CA ASP A 487 3.49 19.86 13.37
C ASP A 487 2.82 18.60 12.81
N THR A 488 1.48 18.60 12.89
CA THR A 488 0.60 17.54 12.38
C THR A 488 0.68 17.35 10.87
N SER A 489 1.14 18.34 10.11
CA SER A 489 1.25 18.23 8.65
C SER A 489 2.47 17.39 8.25
N ILE A 490 3.63 17.64 8.87
CA ILE A 490 4.86 16.87 8.66
C ILE A 490 4.66 15.41 9.12
N LYS A 491 4.03 15.22 10.28
CA LYS A 491 3.73 13.88 10.80
C LYS A 491 2.79 13.05 9.90
N LYS A 492 1.95 13.69 9.09
CA LYS A 492 1.11 13.01 8.08
C LYS A 492 1.87 12.64 6.81
N MET A 493 2.87 13.43 6.42
CA MET A 493 3.61 13.22 5.17
C MET A 493 4.65 12.11 5.28
N ILE A 494 5.31 11.95 6.43
CA ILE A 494 6.39 10.96 6.58
C ILE A 494 5.91 9.51 6.34
N PRO A 495 4.77 9.04 6.89
CA PRO A 495 4.25 7.72 6.57
C PRO A 495 3.95 7.49 5.09
N LEU A 496 3.53 8.52 4.35
CA LEU A 496 3.31 8.43 2.90
C LEU A 496 4.63 8.24 2.15
N LEU A 497 5.68 8.95 2.55
CA LEU A 497 7.01 8.77 1.98
C LEU A 497 7.54 7.35 2.22
N PHE A 498 7.38 6.82 3.45
CA PHE A 498 7.75 5.43 3.74
C PHE A 498 6.95 4.43 2.91
N ALA A 499 5.65 4.66 2.70
CA ALA A 499 4.81 3.79 1.90
C ALA A 499 5.34 3.67 0.46
N GLU A 500 5.79 4.79 -0.14
CA GLU A 500 6.39 4.76 -1.48
C GLU A 500 7.75 4.04 -1.50
N ILE A 501 8.58 4.17 -0.46
CA ILE A 501 9.86 3.44 -0.40
C ILE A 501 9.63 1.92 -0.22
N VAL A 502 8.68 1.53 0.64
CA VAL A 502 8.30 0.13 0.83
C VAL A 502 7.80 -0.48 -0.48
N ASP A 503 7.01 0.25 -1.25
CA ASP A 503 6.54 -0.17 -2.58
C ASP A 503 7.70 -0.32 -3.57
N ALA A 504 8.66 0.61 -3.57
CA ALA A 504 9.84 0.55 -4.43
C ALA A 504 10.70 -0.68 -4.13
N VAL A 505 10.88 -1.01 -2.85
CA VAL A 505 11.58 -2.24 -2.43
C VAL A 505 10.82 -3.49 -2.87
N GLY A 506 9.48 -3.47 -2.82
CA GLY A 506 8.64 -4.54 -3.37
C GLY A 506 8.86 -4.74 -4.88
N HIS A 507 8.96 -3.65 -5.65
CA HIS A 507 9.28 -3.75 -7.08
C HIS A 507 10.65 -4.39 -7.33
N PHE A 508 11.67 -4.13 -6.50
CA PHE A 508 12.99 -4.77 -6.65
C PHE A 508 12.97 -6.29 -6.42
N LEU A 509 12.14 -6.78 -5.49
CA LEU A 509 11.96 -8.22 -5.31
C LEU A 509 11.42 -8.90 -6.57
N GLU A 510 10.54 -8.22 -7.32
CA GLU A 510 9.97 -8.72 -8.57
C GLU A 510 10.92 -8.56 -9.77
N ILE A 511 11.70 -7.48 -9.82
CA ILE A 511 12.67 -7.24 -10.89
C ILE A 511 13.88 -8.19 -10.78
N GLU A 512 14.56 -8.20 -9.62
CA GLU A 512 15.73 -9.05 -9.35
C GLU A 512 16.05 -9.05 -7.85
N TYR A 513 15.64 -10.12 -7.16
CA TYR A 513 15.83 -10.28 -5.71
C TYR A 513 17.30 -10.15 -5.25
N LYS A 514 18.29 -10.46 -6.11
CA LYS A 514 19.71 -10.33 -5.75
C LYS A 514 20.13 -8.89 -5.49
N VAL A 515 19.35 -7.90 -5.96
CA VAL A 515 19.57 -6.47 -5.73
C VAL A 515 19.64 -6.15 -4.24
N LEU A 516 18.83 -6.83 -3.43
CA LEU A 516 18.80 -6.69 -1.97
C LEU A 516 20.16 -7.03 -1.32
N GLY A 517 21.02 -7.77 -2.02
CA GLY A 517 22.32 -8.21 -1.56
C GLY A 517 22.21 -9.37 -0.57
N ARG A 518 23.21 -9.49 0.31
CA ARG A 518 23.27 -10.56 1.33
C ARG A 518 22.55 -10.22 2.64
N ASP A 519 22.07 -8.99 2.80
CA ASP A 519 21.62 -8.47 4.10
C ASP A 519 20.09 -8.36 4.17
N LEU A 520 19.42 -9.51 4.08
CA LEU A 520 17.97 -9.64 4.28
C LEU A 520 17.57 -9.23 5.72
N VAL A 521 18.49 -9.33 6.68
CA VAL A 521 18.30 -8.88 8.05
C VAL A 521 18.08 -7.36 8.10
N LYS A 522 18.89 -6.56 7.38
CA LYS A 522 18.69 -5.11 7.30
C LYS A 522 17.33 -4.74 6.71
N LEU A 523 16.82 -5.50 5.73
CA LEU A 523 15.47 -5.29 5.21
C LEU A 523 14.40 -5.57 6.27
N TRP A 524 14.50 -6.68 7.01
CA TRP A 524 13.56 -6.98 8.10
C TRP A 524 13.61 -5.92 9.21
N LEU A 525 14.79 -5.42 9.58
CA LEU A 525 14.94 -4.33 10.54
C LEU A 525 14.27 -3.04 10.06
N MET A 526 14.38 -2.71 8.77
CA MET A 526 13.63 -1.60 8.17
C MET A 526 12.11 -1.82 8.31
N ILE A 527 11.61 -3.00 7.90
CA ILE A 527 10.18 -3.35 8.01
C ILE A 527 9.68 -3.19 9.45
N PHE A 528 10.44 -3.69 10.44
CA PHE A 528 10.07 -3.59 11.84
C PHE A 528 10.09 -2.15 12.36
N ALA A 529 11.11 -1.35 11.99
CA ALA A 529 11.21 0.04 12.39
C ALA A 529 10.08 0.91 11.81
N LEU A 530 9.71 0.66 10.54
CA LEU A 530 8.57 1.32 9.91
C LEU A 530 7.23 0.88 10.52
N SER A 531 7.10 -0.39 10.91
CA SER A 531 5.93 -0.89 11.64
C SER A 531 5.80 -0.24 13.02
N ALA A 532 6.91 -0.08 13.75
CA ALA A 532 6.93 0.62 15.05
C ALA A 532 6.56 2.10 14.91
N THR A 533 7.04 2.74 13.83
CA THR A 533 6.65 4.12 13.45
C THR A 533 5.15 4.21 13.24
N ASN A 534 4.56 3.26 12.51
CA ASN A 534 3.13 3.23 12.27
C ASN A 534 2.31 3.02 13.56
N ALA A 535 2.70 2.06 14.40
CA ALA A 535 2.05 1.81 15.69
C ALA A 535 2.15 3.03 16.63
N SER A 536 3.22 3.81 16.55
CA SER A 536 3.39 5.04 17.33
C SER A 536 2.45 6.18 16.91
N SER A 537 1.85 6.10 15.72
CA SER A 537 1.10 7.17 15.05
C SER A 537 -0.35 6.78 14.67
N LYS A 538 -0.95 5.80 15.36
CA LYS A 538 -2.32 5.28 15.09
C LYS A 538 -3.41 6.37 14.94
N ASP A 539 -3.25 7.54 15.56
CA ASP A 539 -4.21 8.65 15.47
C ASP A 539 -4.13 9.46 14.16
N ILE A 540 -3.15 9.17 13.30
CA ILE A 540 -2.85 9.95 12.09
C ILE A 540 -3.34 9.21 10.83
N LYS A 541 -4.44 9.66 10.22
CA LYS A 541 -4.82 9.26 8.84
C LYS A 541 -3.78 9.88 7.88
N PRO A 542 -2.73 9.15 7.45
CA PRO A 542 -2.76 8.09 6.44
C PRO A 542 -1.99 6.78 6.78
N CYS A 543 -1.70 6.52 8.05
CA CYS A 543 -0.92 5.36 8.53
C CYS A 543 -1.43 3.98 8.05
N PHE A 544 -2.74 3.84 7.80
CA PHE A 544 -3.33 2.63 7.18
C PHE A 544 -2.65 2.20 5.86
N LEU A 545 -2.26 3.16 5.01
CA LEU A 545 -1.62 2.83 3.73
C LEU A 545 -0.26 2.17 3.96
N LEU A 546 0.50 2.68 4.92
CA LEU A 546 1.80 2.14 5.27
C LEU A 546 1.68 0.72 5.85
N ASP A 547 0.70 0.46 6.73
CA ASP A 547 0.45 -0.90 7.24
C ASP A 547 0.20 -1.92 6.13
N SER A 548 -0.65 -1.56 5.17
CA SER A 548 -0.97 -2.45 4.05
C SER A 548 0.26 -2.76 3.18
N LYS A 549 1.12 -1.76 2.94
CA LYS A 549 2.35 -1.90 2.17
C LYS A 549 3.41 -2.71 2.94
N ILE A 550 3.55 -2.49 4.26
CA ILE A 550 4.46 -3.26 5.12
C ILE A 550 4.07 -4.73 5.15
N SER A 551 2.78 -5.02 5.35
CA SER A 551 2.27 -6.40 5.36
C SER A 551 2.45 -7.06 3.98
N GLY A 552 2.13 -6.34 2.91
CA GLY A 552 2.38 -6.77 1.52
C GLY A 552 3.85 -7.13 1.27
N LEU A 553 4.78 -6.22 1.58
CA LEU A 553 6.21 -6.45 1.41
C LEU A 553 6.70 -7.65 2.24
N SER A 554 6.26 -7.75 3.50
CA SER A 554 6.63 -8.86 4.38
C SER A 554 6.22 -10.21 3.80
N SER A 555 5.00 -10.31 3.27
CA SER A 555 4.52 -11.52 2.58
C SER A 555 5.28 -11.79 1.27
N GLN A 556 5.56 -10.74 0.48
CA GLN A 556 6.27 -10.85 -0.79
C GLN A 556 7.70 -11.36 -0.60
N VAL A 557 8.42 -10.93 0.45
CA VAL A 557 9.75 -11.45 0.78
C VAL A 557 9.70 -12.97 0.96
N ILE A 558 8.78 -13.48 1.79
CA ILE A 558 8.65 -14.92 2.03
C ILE A 558 8.29 -15.68 0.75
N CYS A 559 7.31 -15.20 -0.02
CA CYS A 559 6.89 -15.83 -1.27
C CYS A 559 8.02 -15.86 -2.31
N THR A 560 8.77 -14.77 -2.48
CA THR A 560 9.87 -14.69 -3.45
C THR A 560 10.96 -15.71 -3.13
N PHE A 561 11.36 -15.81 -1.86
CA PHE A 561 12.35 -16.81 -1.45
C PHE A 561 11.80 -18.24 -1.47
N SER A 562 10.49 -18.42 -1.33
CA SER A 562 9.84 -19.71 -1.56
C SER A 562 9.93 -20.17 -3.01
N GLU A 563 9.66 -19.28 -3.98
CA GLU A 563 9.82 -19.56 -5.42
C GLU A 563 11.26 -19.97 -5.76
N LEU A 564 12.25 -19.41 -5.05
CA LEU A 564 13.67 -19.74 -5.17
C LEU A 564 14.08 -21.03 -4.42
N ARG A 565 13.14 -21.73 -3.77
CA ARG A 565 13.38 -22.90 -2.89
C ARG A 565 14.32 -22.59 -1.73
N GLN A 566 14.27 -21.36 -1.23
CA GLN A 566 15.08 -20.81 -0.15
C GLN A 566 14.20 -20.22 0.98
N VAL A 567 12.96 -20.71 1.13
CA VAL A 567 12.02 -20.25 2.14
C VAL A 567 12.62 -20.26 3.55
N SER A 568 13.31 -21.34 3.92
CA SER A 568 13.99 -21.47 5.22
C SER A 568 14.98 -20.33 5.48
N PHE A 569 15.77 -19.94 4.48
CA PHE A 569 16.71 -18.83 4.60
C PHE A 569 16.00 -17.51 4.91
N SER A 570 14.88 -17.23 4.23
CA SER A 570 14.09 -16.01 4.49
C SER A 570 13.44 -15.97 5.87
N ILE A 571 13.03 -17.13 6.40
CA ILE A 571 12.43 -17.26 7.73
C ILE A 571 13.49 -17.14 8.83
N PHE A 572 14.66 -17.77 8.70
CA PHE A 572 15.67 -17.69 9.75
C PHE A 572 16.43 -16.35 9.76
N THR A 573 16.49 -15.64 8.64
CA THR A 573 16.91 -14.23 8.64
C THR A 573 15.87 -13.30 9.29
N LEU A 574 14.57 -13.63 9.19
CA LEU A 574 13.53 -12.96 9.97
C LEU A 574 13.74 -13.22 11.48
N CYS A 575 14.03 -14.46 11.89
CA CYS A 575 14.36 -14.77 13.29
C CYS A 575 15.61 -14.01 13.78
N ASP A 576 16.65 -13.90 12.96
CA ASP A 576 17.85 -13.13 13.29
C ASP A 576 17.56 -11.63 13.45
N ALA A 577 16.70 -11.08 12.59
CA ALA A 577 16.22 -9.71 12.72
C ALA A 577 15.41 -9.50 14.00
N VAL A 578 14.55 -10.45 14.40
CA VAL A 578 13.80 -10.39 15.67
C VAL A 578 14.74 -10.35 16.88
N ARG A 579 15.82 -11.15 16.87
CA ARG A 579 16.85 -11.14 17.92
C ARG A 579 17.62 -9.80 17.96
N THR A 580 17.83 -9.18 16.80
CA THR A 580 18.59 -7.93 16.65
C THR A 580 17.76 -6.65 16.86
N PHE A 581 16.43 -6.71 16.69
CA PHE A 581 15.51 -5.56 16.68
C PHE A 581 15.64 -4.62 17.90
N LYS A 582 16.19 -5.10 19.01
CA LYS A 582 16.48 -4.28 20.20
C LYS A 582 17.71 -4.75 21.01
N ALA A 583 18.73 -5.33 20.37
CA ALA A 583 19.95 -5.68 21.10
C ALA A 583 20.55 -4.42 21.74
N ALA A 584 20.61 -4.37 23.08
CA ALA A 584 21.13 -3.23 23.82
C ALA A 584 22.55 -2.91 23.34
N VAL A 585 22.70 -1.83 22.60
CA VAL A 585 23.99 -1.33 22.13
C VAL A 585 24.75 -0.85 23.37
N GLY A 586 25.75 -1.61 23.79
CA GLY A 586 26.71 -1.14 24.79
C GLY A 586 27.33 0.17 24.33
N ALA A 587 27.69 1.05 25.28
CA ALA A 587 28.33 2.33 24.98
C ALA A 587 29.64 2.10 24.20
N GLY A 588 29.61 2.27 22.88
CA GLY A 588 30.78 2.12 22.01
C GLY A 588 30.55 1.40 20.67
N VAL A 589 29.42 0.72 20.47
CA VAL A 589 29.08 0.13 19.16
C VAL A 589 28.26 1.13 18.34
N LEU A 590 28.67 1.37 17.08
CA LEU A 590 27.93 2.21 16.13
C LEU A 590 26.45 1.79 16.11
N ALA A 591 25.54 2.75 16.25
CA ALA A 591 24.10 2.47 16.18
C ALA A 591 23.81 1.72 14.87
N SER A 592 23.17 0.55 14.98
CA SER A 592 22.77 -0.21 13.81
C SER A 592 21.76 0.58 12.99
N SER A 593 21.81 0.45 11.66
CA SER A 593 20.79 0.99 10.77
C SER A 593 19.39 0.62 11.28
N PHE A 594 18.45 1.59 11.27
CA PHE A 594 17.09 1.43 11.81
C PHE A 594 17.01 1.10 13.32
N SER A 595 17.97 1.58 14.13
CA SER A 595 17.93 1.40 15.59
C SER A 595 16.63 1.95 16.22
N VAL A 596 15.98 1.11 17.00
CA VAL A 596 14.70 1.41 17.67
C VAL A 596 14.91 1.84 19.14
N SER A 597 16.16 2.08 19.55
CA SER A 597 16.54 2.39 20.94
C SER A 597 15.84 3.64 21.52
N LEU A 598 15.41 4.56 20.68
CA LEU A 598 14.74 5.82 21.06
C LEU A 598 13.20 5.71 21.11
N LEU A 599 12.61 4.61 20.62
CA LEU A 599 11.17 4.36 20.71
C LEU A 599 10.82 3.57 21.99
N SER A 600 9.60 3.75 22.50
CA SER A 600 9.13 3.03 23.69
C SER A 600 9.12 1.52 23.45
N SER A 601 9.68 0.75 24.38
CA SER A 601 9.76 -0.73 24.29
C SER A 601 8.44 -1.38 23.92
N ASP A 602 7.38 -0.98 24.61
CA ASP A 602 6.10 -1.66 24.55
C ASP A 602 5.48 -1.48 23.16
N LYS A 603 5.54 -0.27 22.58
CA LYS A 603 5.05 -0.01 21.22
C LYS A 603 5.81 -0.79 20.14
N CYS A 604 7.09 -1.06 20.35
CA CYS A 604 7.91 -1.80 19.38
C CYS A 604 7.60 -3.29 19.42
N LEU A 605 7.42 -3.85 20.63
CA LEU A 605 7.00 -5.24 20.80
C LEU A 605 5.56 -5.45 20.33
N GLU A 606 4.67 -4.47 20.56
CA GLU A 606 3.29 -4.45 20.04
C GLU A 606 3.26 -4.38 18.51
N SER A 607 4.08 -3.52 17.88
CA SER A 607 4.15 -3.46 16.42
C SER A 607 4.66 -4.76 15.81
N LEU A 608 5.69 -5.37 16.42
CA LEU A 608 6.21 -6.66 15.99
C LEU A 608 5.15 -7.77 16.16
N ALA A 609 4.41 -7.78 17.28
CA ALA A 609 3.31 -8.71 17.50
C ALA A 609 2.20 -8.52 16.46
N THR A 610 1.86 -7.27 16.13
CA THR A 610 0.84 -6.94 15.11
C THR A 610 1.27 -7.43 13.72
N LEU A 611 2.53 -7.20 13.33
CA LEU A 611 3.07 -7.62 12.05
C LEU A 611 3.13 -9.15 11.91
N LEU A 612 3.70 -9.84 12.89
CA LEU A 612 3.79 -11.31 12.88
C LEU A 612 2.42 -11.99 12.99
N SER A 613 1.43 -11.29 13.56
CA SER A 613 0.03 -11.76 13.61
C SER A 613 -0.77 -11.42 12.35
N SER A 614 -0.20 -10.70 11.39
CA SER A 614 -0.92 -10.30 10.18
C SER A 614 -1.19 -11.51 9.27
N ASN A 615 -2.43 -11.64 8.79
CA ASN A 615 -2.82 -12.74 7.92
C ASN A 615 -1.92 -12.86 6.68
N PRO A 616 -1.57 -11.77 5.95
CA PRO A 616 -0.73 -11.90 4.76
C PRO A 616 0.64 -12.54 5.05
N LEU A 617 1.29 -12.20 6.16
CA LEU A 617 2.59 -12.79 6.51
C LEU A 617 2.45 -14.24 6.99
N ARG A 618 1.46 -14.53 7.85
CA ARG A 618 1.22 -15.89 8.34
C ARG A 618 0.85 -16.85 7.22
N ASP A 619 -0.05 -16.42 6.34
CA ASP A 619 -0.48 -17.23 5.19
C ASP A 619 0.66 -17.41 4.19
N ALA A 620 1.53 -16.41 4.00
CA ALA A 620 2.73 -16.54 3.17
C ALA A 620 3.70 -17.59 3.75
N ILE A 621 3.98 -17.55 5.05
CA ILE A 621 4.84 -18.56 5.72
C ILE A 621 4.21 -19.96 5.59
N ARG A 622 2.94 -20.11 5.98
CA ARG A 622 2.24 -21.39 5.94
C ARG A 622 2.19 -21.97 4.53
N THR A 623 1.76 -21.18 3.56
CA THR A 623 1.64 -21.64 2.17
C THR A 623 3.01 -21.96 1.57
N SER A 624 4.04 -21.16 1.87
CA SER A 624 5.39 -21.40 1.37
C SER A 624 5.98 -22.69 1.94
N ILE A 625 5.84 -22.95 3.24
CA ILE A 625 6.31 -24.20 3.87
C ILE A 625 5.49 -25.40 3.39
N ASN A 626 4.16 -25.28 3.27
CA ASN A 626 3.31 -26.34 2.72
C ASN A 626 3.67 -26.70 1.26
N SER A 627 4.08 -25.71 0.46
CA SER A 627 4.45 -25.90 -0.95
C SER A 627 5.87 -26.41 -1.18
N MET A 628 6.66 -26.53 -0.10
CA MET A 628 8.07 -26.92 -0.17
C MET A 628 8.21 -28.37 -0.66
N PRO A 629 9.21 -28.69 -1.52
CA PRO A 629 9.46 -30.07 -1.94
C PRO A 629 9.73 -31.00 -0.74
N GLU A 630 9.21 -32.23 -0.78
CA GLU A 630 9.31 -33.19 0.34
C GLU A 630 10.74 -33.40 0.86
N GLY A 631 11.73 -33.41 -0.05
CA GLY A 631 13.15 -33.58 0.28
C GLY A 631 13.78 -32.39 1.03
N GLN A 632 13.07 -31.26 1.15
CA GLN A 632 13.51 -30.09 1.92
C GLN A 632 12.84 -30.01 3.30
N SER A 633 11.75 -30.75 3.56
CA SER A 633 11.03 -30.73 4.84
C SER A 633 11.93 -31.06 6.04
N SER A 634 12.68 -32.16 5.95
CA SER A 634 13.61 -32.56 7.02
C SER A 634 14.74 -31.55 7.23
N ARG A 635 15.26 -30.96 6.14
CA ARG A 635 16.30 -29.94 6.17
C ARG A 635 15.81 -28.63 6.79
N CYS A 636 14.57 -28.22 6.52
CA CYS A 636 13.97 -27.04 7.13
C CYS A 636 13.92 -27.18 8.67
N ILE A 637 13.57 -28.36 9.17
CA ILE A 637 13.57 -28.66 10.62
C ILE A 637 14.99 -28.68 11.19
N GLU A 638 15.98 -29.18 10.44
CA GLU A 638 17.39 -29.12 10.84
C GLU A 638 17.89 -27.66 10.93
N GLU A 639 17.55 -26.82 9.96
CA GLU A 639 17.86 -25.39 9.98
C GLU A 639 17.15 -24.67 11.13
N LEU A 640 15.89 -25.05 11.46
CA LEU A 640 15.19 -24.59 12.66
C LEU A 640 15.92 -24.99 13.93
N THR A 641 16.41 -26.24 14.00
CA THR A 641 17.16 -26.75 15.15
C THR A 641 18.45 -25.96 15.37
N LEU A 642 19.14 -25.59 14.28
CA LEU A 642 20.34 -24.75 14.33
C LEU A 642 20.02 -23.33 14.82
N ASP A 643 18.99 -22.69 14.28
CA ASP A 643 18.58 -21.34 14.70
C ASP A 643 18.07 -21.33 16.15
N LEU A 644 17.33 -22.37 16.56
CA LEU A 644 16.88 -22.56 17.94
C LEU A 644 18.05 -22.69 18.90
N THR A 645 19.03 -23.54 18.58
CA THR A 645 20.23 -23.72 19.41
C THR A 645 21.03 -22.42 19.50
N GLY A 646 21.15 -21.67 18.40
CA GLY A 646 21.74 -20.34 18.39
C GLY A 646 20.96 -19.34 19.26
N THR A 647 19.63 -19.40 19.22
CA THR A 647 18.73 -18.58 20.03
C THR A 647 18.84 -18.88 21.53
N LEU A 648 18.93 -20.15 21.91
CA LEU A 648 19.16 -20.55 23.31
C LEU A 648 20.52 -20.06 23.81
N LYS A 649 21.58 -20.10 22.96
CA LYS A 649 22.87 -19.47 23.29
C LYS A 649 22.76 -17.95 23.44
N TRP A 650 21.98 -17.28 22.59
CA TRP A 650 21.71 -15.84 22.69
C TRP A 650 20.97 -15.44 23.98
N MET A 651 20.22 -16.35 24.59
CA MET A 651 19.59 -16.11 25.90
C MET A 651 20.57 -16.11 27.07
N ILE A 652 21.75 -16.71 26.91
CA ILE A 652 22.79 -16.70 27.94
C ILE A 652 23.32 -15.27 28.11
N LEU A 653 23.31 -14.77 29.34
CA LEU A 653 23.73 -13.41 29.65
C LEU A 653 25.24 -13.35 29.88
N ASP A 654 26.01 -12.72 28.99
CA ASP A 654 27.45 -12.50 29.20
C ASP A 654 27.74 -11.66 30.45
N VAL A 655 28.82 -12.01 31.15
CA VAL A 655 29.34 -11.36 32.36
C VAL A 655 30.35 -10.32 31.92
N ASP A 656 29.94 -9.10 31.59
CA ASP A 656 30.88 -7.96 31.45
C ASP A 656 30.23 -6.59 31.70
N LEU A 657 29.26 -6.54 32.62
CA LEU A 657 28.63 -5.31 33.11
C LEU A 657 28.93 -5.04 34.59
N GLU A 658 30.03 -5.58 35.12
CA GLU A 658 30.49 -5.28 36.49
C GLU A 658 31.30 -3.98 36.59
N ALA A 659 31.67 -3.37 35.45
CA ALA A 659 32.41 -2.10 35.43
C ALA A 659 31.51 -0.85 35.59
N GLN A 660 30.18 -0.99 35.59
CA GLN A 660 29.25 0.12 35.85
C GLN A 660 28.43 -0.19 37.10
N GLY A 661 28.59 0.67 38.11
CA GLY A 661 28.07 0.51 39.47
C GLY A 661 26.54 0.31 39.60
N GLU A 662 26.05 0.39 40.83
CA GLU A 662 24.74 -0.06 41.35
C GLU A 662 23.46 0.41 40.59
N SER A 663 23.59 1.24 39.54
CA SER A 663 22.53 1.57 38.57
C SER A 663 22.09 0.37 37.67
N SER A 664 22.82 -0.75 37.69
CA SER A 664 22.72 -1.82 36.67
C SER A 664 21.65 -2.92 36.88
N LEU A 665 20.96 -2.97 38.03
CA LEU A 665 19.98 -4.04 38.31
C LEU A 665 18.65 -3.86 37.57
N VAL A 666 18.10 -2.63 37.53
CA VAL A 666 16.85 -2.32 36.82
C VAL A 666 17.01 -2.45 35.30
N ALA A 667 18.19 -2.09 34.79
CA ALA A 667 18.55 -2.30 33.38
C ALA A 667 18.67 -3.80 33.02
N ARG A 668 19.22 -4.66 33.90
CA ARG A 668 19.25 -6.12 33.66
C ARG A 668 17.87 -6.75 33.60
N ASP A 669 16.98 -6.40 34.54
CA ASP A 669 15.62 -6.94 34.59
C ASP A 669 14.81 -6.55 33.34
N SER A 670 15.00 -5.34 32.81
CA SER A 670 14.35 -4.89 31.57
C SER A 670 14.88 -5.55 30.30
N VAL A 671 16.19 -5.81 30.20
CA VAL A 671 16.79 -6.51 29.04
C VAL A 671 16.38 -7.98 29.02
N PHE A 672 16.43 -8.66 30.17
CA PHE A 672 15.97 -10.05 30.27
C PHE A 672 14.48 -10.16 29.96
N GLY A 673 13.65 -9.27 30.49
CA GLY A 673 12.22 -9.24 30.19
C GLY A 673 11.92 -9.12 28.69
N GLN A 674 12.63 -8.23 27.99
CA GLN A 674 12.50 -8.07 26.54
C GLN A 674 12.96 -9.30 25.76
N ARG A 675 14.12 -9.89 26.11
CA ARG A 675 14.59 -11.13 25.44
C ARG A 675 13.64 -12.30 25.67
N ALA A 676 13.13 -12.45 26.89
CA ALA A 676 12.16 -13.47 27.23
C ALA A 676 10.86 -13.29 26.44
N GLU A 677 10.34 -12.06 26.31
CA GLU A 677 9.15 -11.80 25.48
C GLU A 677 9.43 -12.06 23.99
N LEU A 678 10.57 -11.62 23.43
CA LEU A 678 10.93 -11.91 22.03
C LEU A 678 11.00 -13.41 21.76
N LEU A 679 11.58 -14.17 22.68
CA LEU A 679 11.64 -15.64 22.60
C LEU A 679 10.24 -16.26 22.69
N GLY A 680 9.54 -15.94 23.78
CA GLY A 680 8.26 -16.55 24.11
C GLY A 680 7.16 -16.16 23.16
N ARG A 681 7.01 -14.88 22.82
CA ARG A 681 5.92 -14.38 21.98
C ARG A 681 6.23 -14.50 20.50
N HIS A 682 7.30 -13.84 20.04
CA HIS A 682 7.54 -13.62 18.61
C HIS A 682 8.26 -14.78 17.91
N LEU A 683 9.39 -15.26 18.46
CA LEU A 683 10.13 -16.38 17.86
C LEU A 683 9.34 -17.70 17.93
N SER A 684 8.62 -17.94 19.04
CA SER A 684 7.75 -19.12 19.16
C SER A 684 6.68 -19.16 18.07
N GLU A 685 6.10 -18.01 17.72
CA GLU A 685 5.09 -17.91 16.65
C GLU A 685 5.69 -18.28 15.30
N ILE A 686 6.90 -17.80 14.98
CA ILE A 686 7.56 -18.12 13.71
C ILE A 686 7.89 -19.62 13.66
N TYR A 687 8.54 -20.17 14.70
CA TYR A 687 8.92 -21.59 14.75
C TYR A 687 7.71 -22.52 14.67
N THR A 688 6.63 -22.21 15.38
CA THR A 688 5.42 -23.05 15.33
C THR A 688 4.67 -22.93 14.01
N ASN A 689 4.59 -21.74 13.39
CA ASN A 689 4.04 -21.63 12.04
C ASN A 689 4.84 -22.47 11.03
N VAL A 690 6.16 -22.63 11.20
CA VAL A 690 6.96 -23.57 10.40
C VAL A 690 6.57 -25.01 10.71
N LEU A 691 6.64 -25.44 11.97
CA LEU A 691 6.41 -26.83 12.38
C LEU A 691 4.98 -27.32 12.04
N GLU A 692 3.97 -26.48 12.25
CA GLU A 692 2.57 -26.79 11.96
C GLU A 692 2.26 -26.84 10.45
N SER A 693 3.13 -26.28 9.61
CA SER A 693 2.99 -26.26 8.15
C SER A 693 3.89 -27.27 7.43
N ILE A 694 4.72 -28.03 8.14
CA ILE A 694 5.52 -29.08 7.48
C ILE A 694 4.57 -30.15 6.95
N THR A 695 4.61 -30.38 5.64
CA THR A 695 3.85 -31.46 5.01
C THR A 695 4.55 -32.79 5.22
N VAL A 696 3.85 -33.72 5.86
CA VAL A 696 4.29 -35.09 6.09
C VAL A 696 3.56 -36.03 5.14
N THR A 697 4.32 -36.88 4.47
CA THR A 697 3.85 -37.88 3.52
C THR A 697 4.49 -39.23 3.81
N THR A 698 3.98 -40.29 3.21
CA THR A 698 4.53 -41.65 3.41
C THR A 698 5.98 -41.78 2.96
N SER A 699 6.44 -40.95 2.01
CA SER A 699 7.81 -40.96 1.47
C SER A 699 8.81 -40.23 2.36
N ASN A 700 8.39 -39.21 3.13
CA ASN A 700 9.29 -38.39 3.95
C ASN A 700 9.11 -38.59 5.46
N SER A 701 8.08 -39.31 5.91
CA SER A 701 7.71 -39.48 7.33
C SER A 701 8.88 -39.87 8.23
N SER A 702 9.69 -40.85 7.83
CA SER A 702 10.86 -41.30 8.61
C SER A 702 11.97 -40.24 8.72
N LEU A 703 12.19 -39.45 7.66
CA LEU A 703 13.20 -38.38 7.67
C LEU A 703 12.73 -37.18 8.50
N VAL A 704 11.46 -36.80 8.35
CA VAL A 704 10.85 -35.74 9.14
C VAL A 704 10.91 -36.10 10.63
N ALA A 705 10.50 -37.31 11.00
CA ALA A 705 10.55 -37.77 12.38
C ALA A 705 11.95 -37.71 12.99
N LYS A 706 12.98 -38.17 12.27
CA LYS A 706 14.38 -38.06 12.71
C LYS A 706 14.84 -36.61 12.89
N SER A 707 14.40 -35.70 12.04
CA SER A 707 14.71 -34.27 12.22
C SER A 707 13.98 -33.68 13.44
N VAL A 708 12.73 -34.07 13.68
CA VAL A 708 11.97 -33.65 14.88
C VAL A 708 12.61 -34.20 16.15
N GLU A 709 13.11 -35.43 16.13
CA GLU A 709 13.85 -36.02 17.25
C GLU A 709 15.06 -35.17 17.63
N ARG A 710 15.88 -34.76 16.66
CA ARG A 710 17.02 -33.86 16.91
C ARG A 710 16.59 -32.50 17.44
N LEU A 711 15.43 -31.99 17.00
CA LEU A 711 14.86 -30.76 17.52
C LEU A 711 14.44 -30.91 19.00
N VAL A 712 13.85 -32.06 19.36
CA VAL A 712 13.53 -32.39 20.75
C VAL A 712 14.79 -32.53 21.59
N ASP A 713 15.85 -33.16 21.05
CA ASP A 713 17.15 -33.26 21.70
C ASP A 713 17.76 -31.89 22.03
N ALA A 714 17.52 -30.88 21.19
CA ALA A 714 18.02 -29.52 21.43
C ALA A 714 17.33 -28.84 22.63
N ILE A 715 16.06 -29.15 22.91
CA ILE A 715 15.32 -28.57 24.05
C ILE A 715 15.33 -29.47 25.30
N ARG A 716 15.63 -30.76 25.13
CA ARG A 716 15.61 -31.79 26.18
C ARG A 716 16.42 -31.40 27.41
N PRO A 717 17.69 -30.93 27.33
CA PRO A 717 18.49 -30.60 28.51
C PRO A 717 17.81 -29.59 29.43
N ASN A 718 17.16 -28.57 28.85
CA ASN A 718 16.44 -27.56 29.61
C ASN A 718 15.13 -28.13 30.17
N LEU A 719 14.32 -28.79 29.33
CA LEU A 719 13.00 -29.26 29.70
C LEU A 719 13.06 -30.38 30.77
N CYS A 720 14.12 -31.20 30.80
CA CYS A 720 14.36 -32.21 31.84
C CYS A 720 14.29 -31.63 33.26
N HIS A 721 14.83 -30.43 33.48
CA HIS A 721 14.79 -29.80 34.80
C HIS A 721 13.37 -29.43 35.25
N LEU A 722 12.45 -29.20 34.33
CA LEU A 722 11.05 -28.85 34.65
C LEU A 722 10.18 -30.08 34.94
N VAL A 723 10.43 -31.18 34.23
CA VAL A 723 9.56 -32.37 34.27
C VAL A 723 9.97 -33.38 35.34
N ARG A 724 11.11 -33.18 36.02
CA ARG A 724 11.57 -34.01 37.15
C ARG A 724 10.93 -33.60 38.48
N ASN A 725 10.76 -34.57 39.37
CA ASN A 725 10.24 -34.32 40.72
C ASN A 725 11.33 -33.85 41.71
N GLU A 726 11.99 -32.73 41.41
CA GLU A 726 13.07 -32.17 42.23
C GLU A 726 12.66 -30.85 42.89
N SER A 727 13.11 -30.61 44.13
CA SER A 727 12.75 -29.45 44.96
C SER A 727 13.25 -28.10 44.42
N ASN A 728 14.24 -28.10 43.52
CA ASN A 728 14.82 -26.90 42.87
C ASN A 728 14.61 -26.85 41.35
N SER A 729 13.72 -27.69 40.80
CA SER A 729 13.45 -27.86 39.35
C SER A 729 13.33 -26.54 38.56
N SER A 730 12.54 -25.57 39.02
CA SER A 730 12.36 -24.29 38.33
C SER A 730 13.63 -23.41 38.31
N ASN A 731 14.42 -23.42 39.39
CA ASN A 731 15.65 -22.63 39.46
C ASN A 731 16.75 -23.22 38.56
N GLU A 732 16.85 -24.55 38.51
CA GLU A 732 17.77 -25.27 37.62
C GLU A 732 17.40 -25.08 36.15
N PHE A 733 16.10 -25.11 35.82
CA PHE A 733 15.63 -24.77 34.48
C PHE A 733 16.05 -23.35 34.07
N VAL A 734 15.77 -22.36 34.91
CA VAL A 734 16.14 -20.97 34.64
C VAL A 734 17.66 -20.82 34.47
N PHE A 735 18.44 -21.50 35.30
CA PHE A 735 19.90 -21.55 35.18
C PHE A 735 20.34 -22.15 33.84
N SER A 736 19.72 -23.26 33.42
CA SER A 736 20.04 -23.92 32.15
C SER A 736 19.77 -23.06 30.90
N VAL A 737 18.81 -22.12 30.98
CA VAL A 737 18.43 -21.24 29.86
C VAL A 737 19.22 -19.93 29.86
N ILE A 738 19.44 -19.33 31.04
CA ILE A 738 20.03 -17.99 31.17
C ILE A 738 21.55 -18.06 31.47
N GLY A 739 22.04 -19.20 31.93
CA GLY A 739 23.42 -19.42 32.37
C GLY A 739 23.76 -18.75 33.72
N LYS A 740 22.77 -18.20 34.44
CA LYS A 740 22.96 -17.48 35.71
C LYS A 740 21.84 -17.80 36.69
N HIS A 741 22.21 -17.95 37.97
CA HIS A 741 21.25 -18.00 39.05
C HIS A 741 20.68 -16.61 39.30
N ILE A 742 19.35 -16.51 39.33
CA ILE A 742 18.66 -15.27 39.73
C ILE A 742 18.92 -15.06 41.22
N SER A 743 19.56 -13.95 41.61
CA SER A 743 20.04 -13.75 42.97
C SER A 743 18.90 -13.71 44.00
N ASN A 744 18.96 -14.59 45.00
CA ASN A 744 18.03 -14.72 46.14
C ASN A 744 17.95 -13.51 47.10
N LYS A 745 18.50 -12.33 46.75
CA LYS A 745 18.40 -11.12 47.60
C LYS A 745 16.96 -10.59 47.76
N ARG A 746 16.00 -11.16 47.04
CA ARG A 746 14.57 -11.06 47.31
C ARG A 746 14.12 -12.38 47.94
N GLY A 747 14.05 -12.43 49.28
CA GLY A 747 13.74 -13.65 50.03
C GLY A 747 12.55 -14.42 49.48
N SER A 748 12.68 -15.76 49.44
CA SER A 748 11.67 -16.79 49.16
C SER A 748 10.73 -16.61 47.96
N ASN A 749 10.96 -15.63 47.07
CA ASN A 749 10.02 -15.23 46.01
C ASN A 749 10.70 -15.13 44.63
N GLY A 750 11.48 -16.14 44.22
CA GLY A 750 11.80 -16.34 42.79
C GLY A 750 10.53 -16.43 41.91
N GLN A 751 9.40 -16.75 42.55
CA GLN A 751 8.02 -16.84 42.04
C GLN A 751 7.37 -15.51 41.57
N LYS A 752 8.13 -14.41 41.44
CA LYS A 752 7.59 -13.07 41.11
C LYS A 752 8.24 -12.38 39.92
N ILE A 753 8.89 -13.11 39.01
CA ILE A 753 9.42 -12.53 37.76
C ILE A 753 8.43 -12.81 36.63
N PRO A 754 7.65 -11.81 36.17
CA PRO A 754 6.65 -11.99 35.11
C PRO A 754 7.22 -12.61 33.84
N SER A 755 8.46 -12.28 33.51
CA SER A 755 9.16 -12.71 32.30
C SER A 755 9.44 -14.21 32.22
N LEU A 756 9.39 -14.95 33.34
CA LEU A 756 9.57 -16.41 33.33
C LEU A 756 8.41 -17.13 32.63
N SER A 757 7.20 -16.55 32.65
CA SER A 757 6.04 -17.10 31.94
C SER A 757 6.30 -17.28 30.44
N TRP A 758 7.08 -16.37 29.84
CA TRP A 758 7.47 -16.46 28.43
C TRP A 758 8.40 -17.63 28.14
N LEU A 759 9.33 -17.95 29.05
CA LEU A 759 10.21 -19.11 28.91
C LEU A 759 9.41 -20.40 28.98
N TYR A 760 8.55 -20.54 29.99
CA TYR A 760 7.70 -21.72 30.11
C TYR A 760 6.79 -21.89 28.88
N PHE A 761 6.15 -20.80 28.44
CA PHE A 761 5.32 -20.80 27.25
C PHE A 761 6.10 -21.28 26.02
N PHE A 762 7.31 -20.76 25.80
CA PHE A 762 8.17 -21.15 24.69
C PHE A 762 8.43 -22.66 24.66
N PHE A 763 8.94 -23.23 25.76
CA PHE A 763 9.31 -24.63 25.80
C PHE A 763 8.09 -25.56 25.67
N PHE A 764 6.97 -25.24 26.31
CA PHE A 764 5.74 -26.02 26.15
C PHE A 764 5.20 -25.95 24.72
N ARG A 765 5.22 -24.77 24.11
CA ARG A 765 4.71 -24.56 22.76
C ARG A 765 5.54 -25.30 21.71
N ILE A 766 6.87 -25.23 21.80
CA ILE A 766 7.76 -25.96 20.89
C ILE A 766 7.61 -27.47 21.09
N TYR A 767 7.64 -27.96 22.34
CA TYR A 767 7.47 -29.39 22.62
C TYR A 767 6.12 -29.94 22.09
N MET A 768 5.03 -29.22 22.34
CA MET A 768 3.68 -29.55 21.87
C MET A 768 3.63 -29.65 20.33
N SER A 769 4.29 -28.73 19.63
CA SER A 769 4.34 -28.71 18.16
C SER A 769 5.18 -29.87 17.61
N CYS A 770 6.34 -30.15 18.22
CA CYS A 770 7.17 -31.31 17.90
C CYS A 770 6.38 -32.61 18.11
N ARG A 771 5.67 -32.73 19.24
CA ARG A 771 4.84 -33.90 19.57
C ARG A 771 3.77 -34.13 18.49
N SER A 772 3.06 -33.09 18.08
CA SER A 772 2.05 -33.17 17.01
C SER A 772 2.64 -33.61 15.66
N LEU A 773 3.75 -32.99 15.24
CA LEU A 773 4.39 -33.32 13.96
C LEU A 773 4.96 -34.74 13.95
N TYR A 774 5.50 -35.19 15.09
CA TYR A 774 5.99 -36.55 15.26
C TYR A 774 4.85 -37.58 15.18
N LEU A 775 3.71 -37.31 15.83
CA LEU A 775 2.51 -38.16 15.73
C LEU A 775 1.99 -38.28 14.29
N GLN A 776 1.96 -37.17 13.54
CA GLN A 776 1.59 -37.20 12.13
C GLN A 776 2.56 -38.07 11.32
N SER A 777 3.86 -38.02 11.66
CA SER A 777 4.88 -38.87 11.03
C SER A 777 4.67 -40.35 11.33
N ILE A 778 4.42 -40.72 12.59
CA ILE A 778 4.13 -42.11 13.00
C ILE A 778 2.97 -42.68 12.19
N GLY A 779 1.89 -41.91 12.02
CA GLY A 779 0.71 -42.35 11.27
C GLY A 779 0.94 -42.67 9.78
N LEU A 780 2.08 -42.23 9.21
CA LEU A 780 2.46 -42.44 7.82
C LEU A 780 3.75 -43.26 7.65
N MET A 781 4.29 -43.82 8.74
CA MET A 781 5.47 -44.68 8.70
C MET A 781 5.12 -46.13 8.36
N PRO A 782 6.08 -46.91 7.83
CA PRO A 782 5.99 -48.36 7.82
C PRO A 782 5.84 -48.93 9.25
N PRO A 783 5.11 -50.03 9.45
CA PRO A 783 4.79 -50.56 10.78
C PRO A 783 5.99 -50.71 11.72
N ASP A 784 7.08 -51.31 11.27
CA ASP A 784 8.26 -51.56 12.11
C ASP A 784 8.89 -50.26 12.66
N LEU A 785 9.00 -49.23 11.82
CA LEU A 785 9.52 -47.92 12.22
C LEU A 785 8.51 -47.14 13.06
N ALA A 786 7.22 -47.33 12.80
CA ALA A 786 6.15 -46.69 13.56
C ALA A 786 6.12 -47.23 15.00
N ILE A 787 6.39 -48.53 15.21
CA ILE A 787 6.52 -49.14 16.54
C ILE A 787 7.72 -48.53 17.29
N GLU A 788 8.92 -48.51 16.69
CA GLU A 788 10.12 -47.93 17.31
C GLU A 788 9.92 -46.45 17.68
N ALA A 789 9.32 -45.66 16.78
CA ALA A 789 9.00 -44.25 17.04
C ALA A 789 7.98 -44.07 18.18
N THR A 790 7.01 -44.97 18.28
CA THR A 790 5.98 -44.96 19.32
C THR A 790 6.56 -45.28 20.70
N GLU A 791 7.50 -46.23 20.77
CA GLU A 791 8.24 -46.57 21.99
C GLU A 791 9.10 -45.38 22.47
N LEU A 792 9.82 -44.73 21.56
CA LEU A 792 10.65 -43.55 21.88
C LEU A 792 9.81 -42.40 22.50
N MET A 793 8.61 -42.19 21.97
CA MET A 793 7.70 -41.14 22.41
C MET A 793 7.05 -41.44 23.78
N GLY A 794 7.09 -42.71 24.21
CA GLY A 794 6.49 -43.21 25.45
C GLY A 794 4.96 -43.25 25.41
N ASN A 795 4.38 -43.73 24.30
CA ASN A 795 2.94 -43.93 24.15
C ASN A 795 2.62 -45.14 23.27
N SER A 796 2.73 -46.36 23.80
CA SER A 796 2.68 -47.62 23.04
C SER A 796 1.35 -47.85 22.30
N PHE A 797 0.28 -47.15 22.68
CA PHE A 797 -1.08 -47.34 22.15
C PHE A 797 -1.37 -46.58 20.85
N ILE A 798 -0.38 -45.96 20.21
CA ILE A 798 -0.57 -45.23 18.95
C ILE A 798 -0.68 -46.19 17.75
N VAL A 799 0.19 -47.21 17.67
CA VAL A 799 0.33 -48.09 16.50
C VAL A 799 0.06 -49.56 16.84
N CYS A 800 0.42 -50.00 18.05
CA CYS A 800 0.47 -51.42 18.39
C CYS A 800 -0.93 -52.07 18.41
N CYS A 801 -0.99 -53.33 17.99
CA CYS A 801 -2.20 -54.16 18.02
C CYS A 801 -2.17 -55.12 19.24
N GLY A 802 -3.33 -55.55 19.74
CA GLY A 802 -3.52 -56.18 21.06
C GLY A 802 -2.61 -57.34 21.50
N LYS A 803 -1.84 -57.98 20.60
CA LYS A 803 -0.83 -59.01 20.95
C LYS A 803 0.51 -58.43 21.42
N GLU A 804 0.80 -57.17 21.09
CA GLU A 804 2.05 -56.47 21.45
C GLU A 804 1.94 -55.76 22.82
N TRP A 805 0.74 -55.66 23.39
CA TRP A 805 0.46 -54.99 24.68
C TRP A 805 0.76 -55.83 25.94
N ILE A 806 1.34 -57.03 25.78
CA ILE A 806 1.39 -58.07 26.84
C ILE A 806 2.47 -57.79 27.90
N ASN A 807 3.40 -56.86 27.67
CA ASN A 807 4.52 -56.59 28.60
C ASN A 807 4.29 -55.34 29.46
N SER A 808 3.76 -55.53 30.67
CA SER A 808 3.39 -54.45 31.62
C SER A 808 4.55 -53.55 32.05
N ALA A 809 5.80 -54.04 32.01
CA ALA A 809 6.99 -53.28 32.36
C ALA A 809 7.27 -52.09 31.42
N ASN A 810 6.85 -52.16 30.15
CA ASN A 810 7.03 -51.08 29.18
C ASN A 810 5.98 -49.96 29.34
N ILE A 811 4.84 -50.26 29.98
CA ILE A 811 3.70 -49.33 30.13
C ILE A 811 3.93 -48.35 31.28
N LEU A 812 4.72 -48.74 32.29
CA LEU A 812 5.03 -47.90 33.46
C LEU A 812 5.91 -46.67 33.14
N THR A 813 6.58 -46.67 31.99
CA THR A 813 7.41 -45.55 31.52
C THR A 813 6.68 -44.58 30.59
N GLU A 814 5.37 -44.77 30.39
CA GLU A 814 4.56 -43.91 29.51
C GLU A 814 4.11 -42.61 30.19
N GLY A 815 4.01 -41.54 29.40
CA GLY A 815 3.58 -40.25 29.92
C GLY A 815 3.73 -39.13 28.90
N TYR A 816 3.12 -37.98 29.18
CA TYR A 816 3.18 -36.84 28.26
C TYR A 816 4.63 -36.37 28.00
N PHE A 817 5.51 -36.45 29.01
CA PHE A 817 6.92 -36.04 28.94
C PHE A 817 7.90 -37.22 28.89
N ALA A 818 7.44 -38.44 28.64
CA ALA A 818 8.30 -39.64 28.60
C ALA A 818 9.44 -39.51 27.58
N TRP A 819 9.18 -38.83 26.45
CA TRP A 819 10.20 -38.54 25.43
C TRP A 819 11.35 -37.63 25.94
N ILE A 820 11.10 -36.85 26.99
CA ILE A 820 12.10 -35.97 27.61
C ILE A 820 12.84 -36.70 28.72
N ASP A 821 12.09 -37.31 29.64
CA ASP A 821 12.61 -38.12 30.72
C ASP A 821 11.62 -39.26 31.04
N PRO A 822 12.07 -40.54 31.02
CA PRO A 822 11.24 -41.69 31.40
C PRO A 822 10.70 -41.61 32.84
N ASN A 823 11.35 -40.88 33.75
CA ASN A 823 10.92 -40.68 35.14
C ASN A 823 10.24 -39.32 35.35
N SER A 824 9.62 -38.76 34.31
CA SER A 824 8.92 -37.48 34.39
C SER A 824 7.63 -37.58 35.22
N ILE A 825 7.26 -36.47 35.87
CA ILE A 825 5.96 -36.34 36.55
C ILE A 825 4.82 -36.13 35.55
N SER A 826 3.59 -36.38 35.99
CA SER A 826 2.40 -36.22 35.13
C SER A 826 2.23 -34.77 34.66
N LEU A 827 1.57 -34.59 33.50
CA LEU A 827 1.30 -33.24 32.97
C LEU A 827 0.50 -32.41 33.98
N PHE A 828 -0.44 -33.02 34.70
CA PHE A 828 -1.22 -32.34 35.72
C PHE A 828 -0.35 -31.84 36.88
N ASP A 829 0.59 -32.65 37.38
CA ASP A 829 1.49 -32.25 38.47
C ASP A 829 2.40 -31.09 38.02
N VAL A 830 2.82 -31.09 36.75
CA VAL A 830 3.56 -29.97 36.14
C VAL A 830 2.70 -28.70 36.10
N ILE A 831 1.46 -28.81 35.61
CA ILE A 831 0.49 -27.69 35.58
C ILE A 831 0.25 -27.14 36.99
N GLU A 832 0.09 -28.00 38.00
CA GLU A 832 -0.14 -27.60 39.38
C GLU A 832 1.07 -26.82 39.93
N LYS A 833 2.29 -27.32 39.71
CA LYS A 833 3.54 -26.62 40.06
C LYS A 833 3.61 -25.21 39.46
N PHE A 834 3.21 -25.04 38.19
CA PHE A 834 3.22 -23.72 37.54
C PHE A 834 2.10 -22.80 38.00
N THR A 835 0.89 -23.33 38.17
CA THR A 835 -0.28 -22.54 38.58
C THR A 835 -0.10 -22.00 40.00
N GLN A 836 0.63 -22.71 40.86
CA GLN A 836 0.98 -22.24 42.21
C GLN A 836 2.16 -21.26 42.26
N SER A 837 3.04 -21.26 41.25
CA SER A 837 4.31 -20.51 41.27
C SER A 837 4.31 -19.21 40.45
N ILE A 838 3.32 -18.97 39.59
CA ILE A 838 3.28 -17.81 38.69
C ILE A 838 2.22 -16.80 39.15
N SER A 839 2.61 -15.52 39.20
CA SER A 839 1.69 -14.41 39.47
C SER A 839 0.65 -14.28 38.34
N ARG A 840 -0.62 -14.16 38.73
CA ARG A 840 -1.75 -14.00 37.78
C ARG A 840 -1.73 -12.68 37.00
N ASN A 841 -0.96 -11.69 37.46
CA ASN A 841 -0.89 -10.34 36.86
C ASN A 841 0.27 -10.18 35.85
N CYS A 842 0.59 -11.22 35.08
CA CYS A 842 1.75 -11.22 34.16
C CYS A 842 1.30 -11.31 32.70
N SER A 843 1.87 -10.51 31.82
CA SER A 843 1.49 -10.43 30.40
C SER A 843 1.58 -11.76 29.64
N GLY A 844 2.57 -12.61 29.98
CA GLY A 844 2.72 -13.95 29.40
C GLY A 844 1.89 -15.05 30.06
N PHE A 845 1.21 -14.76 31.18
CA PHE A 845 0.44 -15.78 31.92
C PHE A 845 -0.73 -16.32 31.09
N THR A 846 -1.46 -15.43 30.43
CA THR A 846 -2.59 -15.77 29.55
C THR A 846 -2.19 -16.76 28.45
N LEU A 847 -1.04 -16.52 27.82
CA LEU A 847 -0.50 -17.39 26.78
C LEU A 847 -0.01 -18.72 27.33
N LEU A 848 0.67 -18.71 28.47
CA LEU A 848 1.08 -19.93 29.16
C LEU A 848 -0.13 -20.80 29.54
N VAL A 849 -1.17 -20.19 30.10
CA VAL A 849 -2.40 -20.91 30.43
C VAL A 849 -3.04 -21.50 29.18
N PHE A 850 -3.13 -20.74 28.10
CA PHE A 850 -3.68 -21.23 26.83
C PHE A 850 -2.91 -22.45 26.30
N ILE A 851 -1.57 -22.40 26.28
CA ILE A 851 -0.77 -23.55 25.81
C ILE A 851 -0.89 -24.75 26.75
N LEU A 852 -1.08 -24.55 28.05
CA LEU A 852 -1.35 -25.64 28.99
C LEU A 852 -2.72 -26.29 28.75
N HIS A 853 -3.73 -25.54 28.30
CA HIS A 853 -5.00 -26.13 27.84
C HIS A 853 -4.80 -26.97 26.57
N MET A 854 -4.00 -26.49 25.62
CA MET A 854 -3.66 -27.25 24.41
C MET A 854 -2.91 -28.55 24.75
N ALA A 855 -1.93 -28.49 25.65
CA ALA A 855 -1.19 -29.65 26.13
C ALA A 855 -2.11 -30.64 26.86
N ALA A 856 -3.02 -30.14 27.70
CA ALA A 856 -4.02 -30.96 28.38
C ALA A 856 -4.92 -31.71 27.37
N LEU A 857 -5.33 -31.06 26.27
CA LEU A 857 -6.10 -31.70 25.21
C LEU A 857 -5.32 -32.80 24.48
N GLN A 858 -4.05 -32.55 24.12
CA GLN A 858 -3.21 -33.59 23.53
C GLN A 858 -3.08 -34.80 24.47
N ARG A 859 -2.84 -34.56 25.77
CA ARG A 859 -2.76 -35.65 26.75
C ARG A 859 -4.10 -36.35 26.98
N LEU A 860 -5.23 -35.65 26.96
CA LEU A 860 -6.54 -36.27 27.04
C LEU A 860 -6.82 -37.18 25.84
N ASN A 861 -6.37 -36.81 24.65
CA ASN A 861 -6.48 -37.68 23.48
C ASN A 861 -5.64 -38.97 23.65
N ASP A 862 -4.42 -38.84 24.18
CA ASP A 862 -3.58 -40.01 24.52
C ASP A 862 -4.27 -40.89 25.59
N LEU A 863 -4.79 -40.28 26.65
CA LEU A 863 -5.49 -40.98 27.73
C LEU A 863 -6.77 -41.67 27.25
N ASN A 864 -7.53 -41.05 26.34
CA ASN A 864 -8.70 -41.68 25.72
C ASN A 864 -8.31 -42.97 25.00
N ARG A 865 -7.20 -42.97 24.27
CA ARG A 865 -6.68 -44.17 23.59
C ARG A 865 -6.23 -45.22 24.60
N GLN A 866 -5.48 -44.83 25.62
CA GLN A 866 -5.02 -45.72 26.70
C GLN A 866 -6.20 -46.38 27.44
N ILE A 867 -7.19 -45.59 27.87
CA ILE A 867 -8.37 -46.09 28.59
C ILE A 867 -9.16 -47.06 27.71
N ASN A 868 -9.42 -46.72 26.44
CA ASN A 868 -10.12 -47.62 25.52
C ASN A 868 -9.34 -48.92 25.26
N ALA A 869 -8.00 -48.86 25.21
CA ALA A 869 -7.17 -50.06 25.07
C ALA A 869 -7.22 -50.94 26.33
N PHE A 870 -7.17 -50.34 27.52
CA PHE A 870 -7.36 -51.08 28.76
C PHE A 870 -8.76 -51.68 28.91
N ASP A 871 -9.81 -50.97 28.47
CA ASP A 871 -11.17 -51.51 28.40
C ASP A 871 -11.23 -52.75 27.52
N PHE A 872 -10.63 -52.69 26.33
CA PHE A 872 -10.54 -53.83 25.43
C PHE A 872 -9.79 -55.02 26.05
N LEU A 873 -8.64 -54.77 26.70
CA LEU A 873 -7.85 -55.82 27.37
C LEU A 873 -8.59 -56.48 28.54
N LEU A 874 -9.45 -55.73 29.25
CA LEU A 874 -10.27 -56.25 30.34
C LEU A 874 -11.53 -57.00 29.83
N GLU A 875 -12.02 -56.67 28.63
CA GLU A 875 -13.16 -57.37 27.99
C GLU A 875 -12.76 -58.74 27.41
N ASP A 876 -11.54 -58.88 26.86
CA ASP A 876 -11.06 -60.10 26.19
C ASP A 876 -10.70 -61.23 27.18
N ASN A 877 -11.72 -61.90 27.71
CA ASN A 877 -11.60 -63.09 28.56
C ASN A 877 -11.15 -64.36 27.79
N THR A 878 -10.39 -64.26 26.70
CA THR A 878 -9.98 -65.42 25.89
C THR A 878 -8.65 -66.02 26.32
N ASN A 879 -8.58 -66.67 27.49
CA ASN A 879 -7.59 -67.72 27.87
C ASN A 879 -6.07 -67.51 27.60
N GLN A 880 -5.62 -66.33 27.15
CA GLN A 880 -4.22 -65.99 26.86
C GLN A 880 -3.66 -64.86 27.73
N PHE A 881 -4.50 -64.18 28.52
CA PHE A 881 -4.06 -63.22 29.53
C PHE A 881 -3.88 -63.92 30.88
N ASP A 882 -2.65 -63.90 31.41
CA ASP A 882 -2.35 -64.38 32.75
C ASP A 882 -3.14 -63.58 33.79
N LYS A 883 -3.86 -64.28 34.68
CA LYS A 883 -4.71 -63.67 35.73
C LYS A 883 -3.95 -62.78 36.72
N GLU A 884 -2.62 -62.84 36.75
CA GLU A 884 -1.80 -61.93 37.58
C GLU A 884 -1.70 -60.53 36.97
N ASN A 885 -1.78 -60.38 35.65
CA ASN A 885 -1.64 -59.08 34.96
C ASN A 885 -2.95 -58.26 34.91
N SER A 886 -4.10 -58.84 35.26
CA SER A 886 -5.39 -58.13 35.21
C SER A 886 -5.51 -57.06 36.30
N GLY A 887 -4.96 -57.31 37.49
CA GLY A 887 -4.97 -56.35 38.60
C GLY A 887 -4.11 -55.11 38.32
N ASP A 888 -2.94 -55.31 37.72
CA ASP A 888 -2.06 -54.21 37.31
C ASP A 888 -2.69 -53.37 36.18
N THR A 889 -3.38 -54.03 35.24
CA THR A 889 -4.10 -53.36 34.14
C THR A 889 -5.26 -52.49 34.67
N GLU A 890 -5.99 -52.97 35.68
CA GLU A 890 -7.07 -52.22 36.34
C GLU A 890 -6.54 -50.98 37.08
N LEU A 891 -5.42 -51.12 37.80
CA LEU A 891 -4.75 -49.99 38.47
C LEU A 891 -4.24 -48.93 37.48
N LEU A 892 -3.67 -49.35 36.36
CA LEU A 892 -3.23 -48.43 35.30
C LEU A 892 -4.41 -47.67 34.68
N LYS A 893 -5.52 -48.36 34.42
CA LYS A 893 -6.75 -47.72 33.94
C LYS A 893 -7.30 -46.71 34.95
N GLU A 894 -7.36 -47.05 36.24
CA GLU A 894 -7.81 -46.12 37.28
C GLU A 894 -6.92 -44.86 37.35
N SER A 895 -5.59 -45.03 37.25
CA SER A 895 -4.63 -43.94 37.20
C SER A 895 -4.85 -43.02 35.99
N SER A 896 -5.02 -43.58 34.78
CA SER A 896 -5.31 -42.82 33.56
C SER A 896 -6.63 -42.06 33.64
N CYS A 897 -7.70 -42.69 34.17
CA CYS A 897 -8.99 -42.04 34.41
C CYS A 897 -8.88 -40.87 35.41
N LEU A 898 -8.08 -41.04 36.46
CA LEU A 898 -7.84 -40.00 37.46
C LEU A 898 -7.09 -38.80 36.86
N GLU A 899 -6.04 -39.05 36.07
CA GLU A 899 -5.31 -38.00 35.34
C GLU A 899 -6.26 -37.25 34.38
N ALA A 900 -7.06 -37.97 33.59
CA ALA A 900 -8.00 -37.39 32.65
C ALA A 900 -9.06 -36.50 33.34
N THR A 901 -9.58 -36.96 34.48
CA THR A 901 -10.53 -36.19 35.30
C THR A 901 -9.88 -34.91 35.84
N ARG A 902 -8.64 -34.99 36.31
CA ARG A 902 -7.89 -33.84 36.85
C ARG A 902 -7.58 -32.80 35.78
N LEU A 903 -7.11 -33.23 34.61
CA LEU A 903 -6.86 -32.35 33.45
C LEU A 903 -8.16 -31.68 32.97
N THR A 904 -9.26 -32.43 32.88
CA THR A 904 -10.56 -31.88 32.51
C THR A 904 -11.05 -30.87 33.55
N SER A 905 -10.88 -31.15 34.84
CA SER A 905 -11.22 -30.21 35.91
C SER A 905 -10.38 -28.92 35.82
N PHE A 906 -9.10 -29.01 35.46
CA PHE A 906 -8.24 -27.85 35.21
C PHE A 906 -8.79 -26.99 34.07
N MET A 907 -9.06 -27.57 32.89
CA MET A 907 -9.61 -26.84 31.75
C MET A 907 -10.97 -26.19 32.09
N MET A 908 -11.83 -26.94 32.79
CA MET A 908 -13.16 -26.47 33.16
C MET A 908 -13.18 -25.47 34.32
N SER A 909 -12.06 -25.28 35.03
CA SER A 909 -11.93 -24.24 36.04
C SER A 909 -12.03 -22.83 35.41
N TYR A 910 -11.56 -22.67 34.16
CA TYR A 910 -11.64 -21.42 33.40
C TYR A 910 -13.06 -21.14 32.88
N VAL A 911 -13.82 -22.17 32.51
CA VAL A 911 -15.26 -22.00 32.16
C VAL A 911 -16.04 -21.42 33.33
N ARG A 912 -15.70 -21.75 34.59
CA ARG A 912 -16.32 -21.14 35.77
C ARG A 912 -16.01 -19.63 35.88
N LEU A 913 -14.80 -19.20 35.51
CA LEU A 913 -14.44 -17.77 35.45
C LEU A 913 -15.27 -17.02 34.40
N LEU A 914 -15.58 -17.64 33.25
CA LEU A 914 -16.50 -17.07 32.24
C LEU A 914 -17.95 -16.94 32.75
N SER A 915 -18.32 -17.77 33.73
CA SER A 915 -19.70 -17.90 34.25
C SER A 915 -20.03 -16.93 35.39
N SER A 916 -19.05 -16.62 36.25
CA SER A 916 -19.34 -16.08 37.59
C SER A 916 -19.74 -14.61 37.61
N GLY A 917 -19.49 -13.82 36.56
CA GLY A 917 -19.73 -12.37 36.57
C GLY A 917 -19.07 -11.63 37.74
N GLN A 918 -18.22 -12.32 38.49
CA GLN A 918 -17.63 -11.85 39.73
C GLN A 918 -16.23 -11.35 39.42
N VAL A 919 -16.05 -10.08 39.76
CA VAL A 919 -14.90 -9.24 39.48
C VAL A 919 -13.72 -9.69 40.35
N ASP A 920 -12.97 -10.68 39.88
CA ASP A 920 -11.62 -10.96 40.39
C ASP A 920 -10.61 -10.92 39.24
N SER A 921 -9.73 -9.91 39.28
CA SER A 921 -8.56 -9.65 38.43
C SER A 921 -8.73 -9.51 36.90
N PHE A 922 -9.73 -10.13 36.28
CA PHE A 922 -10.04 -9.94 34.85
C PHE A 922 -11.20 -8.96 34.73
N GLN A 923 -10.92 -7.72 34.34
CA GLN A 923 -11.92 -6.67 34.16
C GLN A 923 -12.98 -7.10 33.14
N CYS A 924 -14.22 -6.66 33.38
CA CYS A 924 -15.42 -6.74 32.54
C CYS A 924 -15.17 -7.29 31.12
N TYR A 925 -15.64 -8.51 30.83
CA TYR A 925 -15.61 -9.09 29.49
C TYR A 925 -16.19 -8.08 28.48
N ASP A 926 -15.36 -7.55 27.58
CA ASP A 926 -15.88 -6.80 26.45
C ASP A 926 -16.58 -7.80 25.53
N ILE A 927 -17.91 -7.68 25.44
CA ILE A 927 -18.76 -8.49 24.56
C ILE A 927 -18.33 -8.33 23.08
N ASN A 928 -17.53 -7.30 22.77
CA ASN A 928 -16.98 -7.03 21.45
C ASN A 928 -15.56 -7.60 21.22
N ALA A 929 -14.99 -8.35 22.16
CA ALA A 929 -13.67 -8.95 21.96
C ALA A 929 -13.70 -9.99 20.82
N PHE A 930 -12.69 -9.95 19.96
CA PHE A 930 -12.49 -10.89 18.88
C PHE A 930 -11.07 -11.43 18.90
N TRP A 931 -10.87 -12.62 18.33
CA TRP A 931 -9.56 -13.22 18.16
C TRP A 931 -9.29 -13.51 16.68
N ASN A 932 -8.04 -13.28 16.27
CA ASN A 932 -7.54 -13.41 14.90
C ASN A 932 -6.74 -14.72 14.68
N LEU A 933 -6.93 -15.73 15.55
CA LEU A 933 -6.22 -17.02 15.50
C LEU A 933 -4.69 -16.94 15.66
N SER A 934 -4.14 -15.79 16.04
CA SER A 934 -2.71 -15.62 16.30
C SER A 934 -2.44 -15.62 17.81
N LEU A 935 -1.48 -16.43 18.25
CA LEU A 935 -1.04 -16.43 19.65
C LEU A 935 -0.17 -15.20 19.94
N CYS A 936 0.54 -14.66 18.95
CA CYS A 936 1.28 -13.40 19.10
C CYS A 936 0.40 -12.21 19.52
N SER A 937 -0.86 -12.15 19.10
CA SER A 937 -1.80 -11.08 19.45
C SER A 937 -2.80 -11.46 20.55
N LEU A 938 -2.66 -12.64 21.16
CA LEU A 938 -3.51 -13.04 22.28
C LEU A 938 -3.23 -12.13 23.47
N ASP A 939 -4.28 -11.54 24.00
CA ASP A 939 -4.28 -10.66 25.17
C ASP A 939 -5.38 -11.07 26.15
N GLU A 940 -5.52 -10.33 27.25
CA GLU A 940 -6.51 -10.63 28.29
C GLU A 940 -7.96 -10.53 27.77
N PHE A 941 -8.20 -9.74 26.71
CA PHE A 941 -9.53 -9.53 26.13
C PHE A 941 -9.91 -10.65 25.16
N SER A 942 -8.98 -11.10 24.33
CA SER A 942 -9.18 -12.15 23.32
C SER A 942 -9.03 -13.57 23.87
N PHE A 943 -8.35 -13.75 24.99
CA PHE A 943 -8.15 -15.06 25.65
C PHE A 943 -9.44 -15.83 25.99
N PRO A 944 -10.51 -15.21 26.53
CA PRO A 944 -11.79 -15.87 26.71
C PRO A 944 -12.35 -16.45 25.41
N VAL A 945 -12.23 -15.73 24.29
CA VAL A 945 -12.71 -16.17 22.97
C VAL A 945 -11.90 -17.37 22.50
N ALA A 946 -10.58 -17.29 22.56
CA ALA A 946 -9.68 -18.38 22.14
C ALA A 946 -9.90 -19.65 22.96
N THR A 947 -10.02 -19.52 24.29
CA THR A 947 -10.27 -20.66 25.19
C THR A 947 -11.64 -21.28 24.95
N TRP A 948 -12.67 -20.45 24.70
CA TRP A 948 -14.00 -20.93 24.39
C TRP A 948 -14.04 -21.70 23.07
N GLN A 949 -13.37 -21.18 22.03
CA GLN A 949 -13.19 -21.88 20.76
C GLN A 949 -12.52 -23.23 20.95
N LEU A 950 -11.40 -23.26 21.67
CA LEU A 950 -10.66 -24.49 21.93
C LEU A 950 -11.52 -25.58 22.59
N LEU A 951 -12.33 -25.20 23.58
CA LEU A 951 -13.24 -26.13 24.27
C LEU A 951 -14.36 -26.61 23.35
N CYS A 952 -14.92 -25.73 22.53
CA CYS A 952 -16.02 -26.07 21.62
C CYS A 952 -15.57 -27.02 20.52
N GLU A 953 -14.41 -26.77 19.90
CA GLU A 953 -13.85 -27.60 18.82
C GLU A 953 -13.45 -29.01 19.27
N ASN A 954 -13.19 -29.22 20.57
CA ASN A 954 -12.67 -30.48 21.10
C ASN A 954 -13.62 -31.14 22.13
N ILE A 955 -14.93 -30.87 22.04
CA ILE A 955 -15.93 -31.38 22.99
C ILE A 955 -15.93 -32.90 23.13
N ASP A 956 -15.65 -33.63 22.05
CA ASP A 956 -15.62 -35.09 22.04
C ASP A 956 -14.42 -35.67 22.81
N ILE A 957 -13.35 -34.90 22.98
CA ILE A 957 -12.14 -35.33 23.70
C ILE A 957 -12.31 -35.20 25.21
N TRP A 958 -12.77 -34.04 25.71
CA TRP A 958 -12.79 -33.75 27.14
C TRP A 958 -14.13 -34.08 27.83
N SER A 959 -15.25 -34.11 27.10
CA SER A 959 -16.57 -34.33 27.71
C SER A 959 -16.75 -35.68 28.43
N PRO A 960 -16.12 -36.82 28.01
CA PRO A 960 -16.27 -38.09 28.73
C PRO A 960 -15.77 -38.05 30.18
N HIS A 961 -14.79 -37.18 30.45
CA HIS A 961 -14.13 -37.05 31.75
C HIS A 961 -14.69 -35.90 32.60
N ALA A 962 -15.64 -35.13 32.05
CA ALA A 962 -16.19 -33.97 32.72
C ALA A 962 -17.26 -34.37 33.75
N SER A 963 -17.20 -33.77 34.93
CA SER A 963 -18.27 -33.95 35.92
C SER A 963 -19.60 -33.35 35.42
N LYS A 964 -20.72 -33.88 35.88
CA LYS A 964 -22.07 -33.36 35.55
C LYS A 964 -22.21 -31.85 35.81
N LYS A 965 -21.53 -31.33 36.84
CA LYS A 965 -21.48 -29.89 37.15
C LYS A 965 -20.76 -29.09 36.06
N HIS A 966 -19.64 -29.60 35.55
CA HIS A 966 -18.89 -28.95 34.49
C HIS A 966 -19.66 -28.93 33.17
N LEU A 967 -20.28 -30.04 32.78
CA LEU A 967 -21.13 -30.11 31.59
C LEU A 967 -22.30 -29.13 31.66
N LYS A 968 -23.02 -29.07 32.79
CA LYS A 968 -24.12 -28.11 32.98
C LYS A 968 -23.65 -26.66 32.83
N ASN A 969 -22.49 -26.32 33.40
CA ASN A 969 -21.93 -24.97 33.26
C ASN A 969 -21.54 -24.65 31.82
N PHE A 970 -20.95 -25.61 31.11
CA PHE A 970 -20.58 -25.46 29.69
C PHE A 970 -21.82 -25.17 28.84
N PHE A 971 -22.85 -26.02 28.89
CA PHE A 971 -24.06 -25.83 28.09
C PHE A 971 -24.83 -24.55 28.45
N SER A 972 -24.84 -24.17 29.74
CA SER A 972 -25.41 -22.88 30.17
C SER A 972 -24.71 -21.70 29.48
N ASN A 973 -23.38 -21.72 29.41
CA ASN A 973 -22.61 -20.68 28.71
C ASN A 973 -22.76 -20.76 27.19
N LEU A 974 -22.86 -21.95 26.61
CA LEU A 974 -23.10 -22.15 25.18
C LEU A 974 -24.39 -21.45 24.74
N ILE A 975 -25.48 -21.66 25.49
CA ILE A 975 -26.76 -20.99 25.27
C ILE A 975 -26.64 -19.49 25.52
N LYS A 976 -25.97 -19.08 26.61
CA LYS A 976 -25.78 -17.65 26.93
C LYS A 976 -25.05 -16.91 25.81
N PHE A 977 -23.98 -17.49 25.28
CA PHE A 977 -23.13 -16.88 24.25
C PHE A 977 -23.78 -16.92 22.86
N SER A 978 -24.62 -17.92 22.56
CA SER A 978 -25.39 -17.93 21.31
C SER A 978 -26.42 -16.79 21.22
N PHE A 979 -26.81 -16.17 22.33
CA PHE A 979 -27.74 -15.02 22.32
C PHE A 979 -27.06 -13.65 22.46
N LEU A 980 -25.71 -13.58 22.48
CA LEU A 980 -24.99 -12.31 22.46
C LEU A 980 -25.18 -11.60 21.10
N GLN A 981 -26.05 -10.60 21.06
CA GLN A 981 -26.39 -9.88 19.83
C GLN A 981 -25.24 -8.96 19.39
N LYS A 982 -24.75 -9.11 18.15
CA LYS A 982 -23.77 -8.20 17.54
C LYS A 982 -24.40 -6.81 17.42
N ARG A 983 -23.91 -5.79 18.14
CA ARG A 983 -24.25 -4.39 17.80
C ARG A 983 -23.73 -4.14 16.39
N SER A 984 -24.62 -3.99 15.41
CA SER A 984 -24.23 -3.68 14.04
C SER A 984 -23.48 -2.35 14.06
N TRP A 985 -22.23 -2.35 13.61
CA TRP A 985 -21.51 -1.13 13.26
C TRP A 985 -22.18 -0.52 12.03
N LYS A 986 -23.30 0.16 12.22
CA LYS A 986 -23.74 1.18 11.27
C LYS A 986 -22.89 2.41 11.57
N ASP A 987 -22.19 2.90 10.54
CA ASP A 987 -21.42 4.16 10.48
C ASP A 987 -19.87 4.09 10.45
N VAL A 988 -19.27 3.07 9.81
CA VAL A 988 -17.92 3.22 9.21
C VAL A 988 -17.86 2.61 7.80
N GLU A 989 -18.91 2.80 7.00
CA GLU A 989 -18.82 2.61 5.54
C GLU A 989 -18.20 3.86 4.91
N ASN A 990 -16.87 4.04 5.06
CA ASN A 990 -16.07 4.89 4.16
C ASN A 990 -14.53 4.78 4.31
N SER A 991 -14.00 3.74 4.96
CA SER A 991 -12.57 3.39 4.83
C SER A 991 -12.46 2.14 3.97
N GLY A 992 -11.88 2.28 2.76
CA GLY A 992 -11.75 1.25 1.74
C GLY A 992 -10.81 0.08 2.08
N SER A 993 -10.85 -0.43 3.31
CA SER A 993 -10.18 -1.66 3.72
C SER A 993 -11.22 -2.70 4.14
N GLN A 994 -11.94 -3.26 3.16
CA GLN A 994 -12.55 -4.58 3.36
C GLN A 994 -11.43 -5.62 3.26
N SER A 995 -10.60 -5.75 4.30
CA SER A 995 -10.01 -7.05 4.59
C SER A 995 -11.10 -7.85 5.29
N SER A 996 -11.56 -8.92 4.66
CA SER A 996 -12.48 -9.89 5.24
C SER A 996 -11.76 -10.64 6.37
N CYS A 997 -11.54 -9.98 7.50
CA CYS A 997 -11.02 -10.65 8.68
C CYS A 997 -12.14 -11.52 9.24
N ARG A 998 -11.97 -12.86 9.24
CA ARG A 998 -12.82 -13.78 9.99
C ARG A 998 -12.54 -13.56 11.48
N GLU A 999 -13.10 -12.50 12.04
CA GLU A 999 -13.02 -12.20 13.47
C GLU A 999 -13.89 -13.22 14.24
N ILE A 1000 -13.23 -14.06 15.04
CA ILE A 1000 -13.89 -15.08 15.84
C ILE A 1000 -14.40 -14.41 17.11
N THR A 1001 -15.65 -14.67 17.47
CA THR A 1001 -16.31 -14.13 18.67
C THR A 1001 -16.95 -15.26 19.45
N LEU A 1002 -17.24 -15.05 20.74
CA LEU A 1002 -17.98 -16.02 21.57
C LEU A 1002 -19.30 -16.44 20.92
N HIS A 1003 -19.99 -15.49 20.27
CA HIS A 1003 -21.24 -15.75 19.58
C HIS A 1003 -21.06 -16.71 18.40
N ASN A 1004 -20.15 -16.37 17.47
CA ASN A 1004 -19.91 -17.18 16.27
C ASN A 1004 -19.55 -18.62 16.64
N VAL A 1005 -18.59 -18.79 17.56
CA VAL A 1005 -18.15 -20.12 18.03
C VAL A 1005 -19.29 -20.93 18.63
N SER A 1006 -20.14 -20.28 19.42
CA SER A 1006 -21.25 -20.96 20.11
C SER A 1006 -22.34 -21.39 19.13
N VAL A 1007 -22.66 -20.55 18.16
CA VAL A 1007 -23.62 -20.87 17.09
C VAL A 1007 -23.08 -21.98 16.20
N ASP A 1008 -21.80 -21.92 15.82
CA ASP A 1008 -21.15 -22.94 14.98
C ASP A 1008 -21.22 -24.32 15.65
N LEU A 1009 -20.90 -24.42 16.95
CA LEU A 1009 -21.01 -25.67 17.70
C LEU A 1009 -22.47 -26.14 17.83
N LEU A 1010 -23.44 -25.26 18.08
CA LEU A 1010 -24.86 -25.64 18.14
C LEU A 1010 -25.42 -26.11 16.79
N CYS A 1011 -24.83 -25.66 15.69
CA CYS A 1011 -25.14 -26.13 14.35
C CYS A 1011 -24.39 -27.40 13.96
N ASP A 1012 -23.40 -27.83 14.76
CA ASP A 1012 -22.62 -29.03 14.50
C ASP A 1012 -23.40 -30.29 14.90
N THR A 1013 -23.44 -31.23 13.97
CA THR A 1013 -23.96 -32.59 14.17
C THR A 1013 -23.28 -33.35 15.30
N ILE A 1014 -22.04 -33.01 15.69
CA ILE A 1014 -21.28 -33.70 16.75
C ILE A 1014 -22.04 -33.71 18.10
N ILE A 1015 -22.82 -32.66 18.41
CA ILE A 1015 -23.66 -32.63 19.62
C ILE A 1015 -24.80 -33.67 19.55
N TYR A 1016 -25.29 -33.94 18.34
CA TYR A 1016 -26.50 -34.71 18.09
C TYR A 1016 -26.20 -36.18 17.70
N ASP A 1017 -25.04 -36.46 17.10
CA ASP A 1017 -24.73 -37.72 16.43
C ASP A 1017 -23.84 -38.70 17.23
N ARG A 1018 -23.27 -38.33 18.39
CA ARG A 1018 -22.36 -39.24 19.14
C ARG A 1018 -22.92 -39.81 20.45
N LYS A 1019 -22.63 -41.10 20.62
CA LYS A 1019 -22.78 -41.96 21.81
C LYS A 1019 -21.92 -41.50 23.01
N THR A 1020 -22.05 -40.26 23.46
CA THR A 1020 -21.44 -39.80 24.72
C THR A 1020 -22.54 -39.79 25.78
N PRO A 1021 -22.76 -40.87 26.55
CA PRO A 1021 -23.85 -40.94 27.54
C PRO A 1021 -23.83 -39.77 28.53
N ALA A 1022 -22.68 -39.17 28.79
CA ALA A 1022 -22.54 -37.97 29.62
C ALA A 1022 -23.26 -36.72 29.05
N ILE A 1023 -23.24 -36.50 27.73
CA ILE A 1023 -23.91 -35.36 27.07
C ILE A 1023 -25.42 -35.61 27.00
N CYS A 1024 -25.83 -36.81 26.58
CA CYS A 1024 -27.24 -37.21 26.51
C CYS A 1024 -27.93 -37.22 27.89
N ASN A 1025 -27.20 -37.50 28.98
CA ASN A 1025 -27.74 -37.48 30.34
C ASN A 1025 -27.77 -36.07 30.97
N ALA A 1026 -27.02 -35.10 30.43
CA ALA A 1026 -26.97 -33.73 30.93
C ALA A 1026 -28.02 -32.83 30.26
N MET A 1027 -28.28 -33.01 28.96
CA MET A 1027 -29.24 -32.25 28.14
C MET A 1027 -30.68 -32.22 28.70
N PRO A 1028 -31.29 -33.33 29.20
CA PRO A 1028 -32.65 -33.31 29.73
C PRO A 1028 -32.81 -32.60 31.09
N SER A 1029 -31.71 -32.11 31.69
CA SER A 1029 -31.68 -31.48 33.02
C SER A 1029 -31.32 -29.98 33.01
N LEU A 1030 -31.28 -29.41 31.81
CA LEU A 1030 -31.31 -27.97 31.50
C LEU A 1030 -32.75 -27.60 31.12
#